data_AF-A0A960HNS0-F1
#
_entry.id   AF-A0A960HNS0-F1
#
_cell.length_a   1.000
_cell.length_b   1.000
_cell.length_c   1.000
_cell.angle_alpha   90.00
_cell.angle_beta   90.00
_cell.angle_gamma   90.00
#
_symmetry.space_group_name_H-M   'P 1'
#
loop_
_entity.id
_entity.type
_entity.pdbx_description
1 polymer ?
#
loop_
_entity_poly.entity_id
_entity_poly.type
_entity_poly.pdbx_seq_one_letter_code
_entity_poly.pdbx_strand_id
1 'polypeptide(L)'
;VIADDLAGKRIAITGSTGFLGTALVERLLRSVPDCELVLLIRAGRMRGVDARAAREIFKNNCFDRLRDELGGKAAFDELVARRVQVIEGDVGTDGLGLDDAGRAALASCDVVIHSAATVSFDSPLDLAVEVNLMGPTRIARTLGDLGVTPHLVAVSTCYVAGNRRGAAPEIPVDESPFWIRDIDWRREVEGARRLRADAEAASREPAQLATFMDDARAELGGAGTPLLASKSEQLRADWVKAQLVEAGRARAASLGWPDAYAMTKALGEKALGENRGDVPVSVVRPAIIESAWSEPVPGWIRGFRMAEPVIISYARGLLKEFPGVPEGTVDVIPVDLVVGAIVGVAARGPANDDGSPDITQVASGSANPLKYERLVDLVQSWFAEHPLYDASGQPIAVPDWGYTTRNRVQGQLNRAKTLLERTEAAIALLPLRGKQAAWSAKVEEQRDTVTRALTYVELYGAYTACEAIYGVDRLLALHESLDPADQGEFGMDPRIVDWDHYVHEIHLPSVVEHARVRTDGKKGRSESRSTRLRRQVLDPQRQLAAFDLENTLIASNVVTSYAWLASRRLDRDDKAKLTVQLLREAPGLLRMDRADRSDFLRSFYRRYEGAPVEQLREDSAEMLSQLILTKSFPAAIRRVREHRAAGHRTVLITGALDFVVEPLKPLFDDIVSASLAVGDDGRYLGQMVDVPPTGESRASALFDYAAAHDLDLAEAVAYADS
;
A
#
# COMPACT_ATOMS: atom_id res chain seq x y z
N VAL A 1 34.91 -12.69 -19.93
CA VAL A 1 35.49 -11.46 -19.33
C VAL A 1 34.79 -11.09 -18.01
N ILE A 2 33.51 -10.70 -18.01
CA ILE A 2 32.75 -10.28 -16.81
C ILE A 2 32.73 -11.36 -15.74
N ALA A 3 32.39 -12.59 -16.12
CA ALA A 3 32.32 -13.71 -15.17
C ALA A 3 33.68 -13.98 -14.53
N ASP A 4 34.77 -13.84 -15.29
CA ASP A 4 36.14 -14.07 -14.82
C ASP A 4 36.61 -12.92 -13.91
N ASP A 5 36.34 -11.67 -14.27
CA ASP A 5 36.74 -10.48 -13.50
C ASP A 5 36.06 -10.40 -12.13
N LEU A 6 34.83 -10.90 -12.04
CA LEU A 6 34.06 -10.97 -10.80
C LEU A 6 34.15 -12.33 -10.09
N ALA A 7 34.88 -13.30 -10.66
CA ALA A 7 35.02 -14.62 -10.07
C ALA A 7 35.68 -14.54 -8.68
N GLY A 8 35.08 -15.20 -7.68
CA GLY A 8 35.61 -15.21 -6.31
C GLY A 8 35.59 -13.85 -5.59
N LYS A 9 35.05 -12.79 -6.20
CA LYS A 9 34.92 -11.47 -5.57
C LYS A 9 33.82 -11.45 -4.53
N ARG A 10 33.98 -10.62 -3.51
CA ARG A 10 32.95 -10.36 -2.51
C ARG A 10 32.24 -9.04 -2.80
N ILE A 11 30.94 -9.10 -3.06
CA ILE A 11 30.13 -7.99 -3.59
C ILE A 11 29.05 -7.61 -2.58
N ALA A 12 29.11 -6.39 -2.06
CA ALA A 12 28.05 -5.84 -1.23
C ALA A 12 26.92 -5.28 -2.10
N ILE A 13 25.66 -5.57 -1.76
CA ILE A 13 24.49 -5.07 -2.49
C ILE A 13 23.51 -4.45 -1.51
N THR A 14 23.18 -3.19 -1.73
CA THR A 14 22.04 -2.52 -1.07
C THR A 14 20.83 -2.54 -1.99
N GLY A 15 19.62 -2.61 -1.43
CA GLY A 15 18.38 -2.61 -2.22
C GLY A 15 18.04 -3.95 -2.87
N SER A 16 18.65 -5.04 -2.42
CA SER A 16 18.45 -6.42 -2.92
C SER A 16 17.00 -6.91 -2.82
N THR A 17 16.21 -6.37 -1.90
CA THR A 17 14.77 -6.65 -1.78
C THR A 17 13.90 -5.95 -2.83
N GLY A 18 14.47 -5.04 -3.64
CA GLY A 18 13.78 -4.32 -4.70
C GLY A 18 13.67 -5.11 -6.01
N PHE A 19 12.99 -4.55 -7.02
CA PHE A 19 12.85 -5.15 -8.35
C PHE A 19 14.22 -5.40 -9.02
N LEU A 20 14.96 -4.33 -9.30
CA LEU A 20 16.28 -4.39 -9.90
C LEU A 20 17.28 -5.20 -9.04
N GLY A 21 17.29 -4.96 -7.73
CA GLY A 21 18.21 -5.64 -6.81
C GLY A 21 17.99 -7.16 -6.73
N THR A 22 16.75 -7.64 -6.86
CA THR A 22 16.48 -9.09 -6.90
C THR A 22 17.00 -9.73 -8.17
N ALA A 23 16.76 -9.12 -9.34
CA ALA A 23 17.32 -9.61 -10.61
C ALA A 23 18.85 -9.57 -10.63
N LEU A 24 19.45 -8.53 -10.03
CA LEU A 24 20.90 -8.43 -9.89
C LEU A 24 21.48 -9.58 -9.05
N VAL A 25 20.86 -9.88 -7.89
CA VAL A 25 21.28 -11.00 -7.04
C VAL A 25 21.15 -12.33 -7.77
N GLU A 26 20.04 -12.55 -8.46
CA GLU A 26 19.85 -13.78 -9.26
C GLU A 26 20.94 -13.92 -10.33
N ARG A 27 21.18 -12.85 -11.10
CA ARG A 27 22.18 -12.87 -12.17
C ARG A 27 23.58 -13.14 -11.66
N LEU A 28 23.99 -12.51 -10.55
CA LEU A 28 25.30 -12.73 -9.96
C LEU A 28 25.47 -14.16 -9.43
N LEU A 29 24.45 -14.71 -8.76
CA LEU A 29 24.51 -16.09 -8.25
C LEU A 29 24.54 -17.13 -9.37
N ARG A 30 23.78 -16.90 -10.45
CA ARG A 30 23.69 -17.83 -11.58
C ARG A 30 24.92 -17.78 -12.49
N SER A 31 25.40 -16.57 -12.81
CA SER A 31 26.29 -16.36 -13.95
C SER A 31 27.73 -16.00 -13.57
N VAL A 32 27.99 -15.59 -12.32
CA VAL A 32 29.35 -15.31 -11.84
C VAL A 32 29.82 -16.46 -10.94
N PRO A 33 30.89 -17.19 -11.29
CA PRO A 33 31.37 -18.31 -10.50
C PRO A 33 31.99 -17.85 -9.17
N ASP A 34 31.69 -18.59 -8.11
CA ASP A 34 32.30 -18.45 -6.77
C ASP A 34 32.25 -17.06 -6.11
N CYS A 35 31.53 -16.07 -6.68
CA CYS A 35 31.38 -14.77 -6.01
C CYS A 35 30.53 -14.90 -4.74
N GLU A 36 30.87 -14.12 -3.73
CA GLU A 36 30.15 -14.04 -2.46
C GLU A 36 29.37 -12.73 -2.39
N LEU A 37 28.10 -12.79 -1.97
CA LEU A 37 27.22 -11.64 -1.87
C LEU A 37 27.01 -11.24 -0.41
N VAL A 38 27.22 -9.95 -0.11
CA VAL A 38 26.87 -9.35 1.18
C VAL A 38 25.63 -8.48 0.99
N LEU A 39 24.47 -8.97 1.43
CA LEU A 39 23.19 -8.29 1.23
C LEU A 39 22.87 -7.41 2.44
N LEU A 40 22.90 -6.09 2.25
CA LEU A 40 22.54 -5.13 3.29
C LEU A 40 21.03 -4.85 3.26
N ILE A 41 20.34 -5.29 4.31
CA ILE A 41 18.87 -5.27 4.40
C ILE A 41 18.43 -4.58 5.68
N ARG A 42 17.41 -3.71 5.59
CA ARG A 42 16.82 -3.06 6.77
C ARG A 42 16.11 -4.07 7.67
N ALA A 43 16.17 -3.87 8.99
CA ALA A 43 15.41 -4.67 9.95
C ALA A 43 13.90 -4.68 9.64
N GLY A 44 13.24 -5.82 9.84
CA GLY A 44 11.78 -5.92 9.80
C GLY A 44 11.18 -5.67 11.19
N ARG A 45 9.93 -5.15 11.26
CA ARG A 45 9.23 -4.87 12.54
C ARG A 45 9.06 -6.09 13.48
N MET A 46 9.12 -7.32 12.97
CA MET A 46 8.79 -8.54 13.75
C MET A 46 9.75 -9.72 13.53
N ARG A 47 10.71 -9.65 12.60
CA ARG A 47 11.58 -10.78 12.22
C ARG A 47 12.99 -10.29 11.86
N GLY A 48 13.99 -11.11 12.13
CA GLY A 48 15.39 -10.87 11.74
C GLY A 48 15.58 -10.81 10.22
N VAL A 49 16.72 -10.26 9.80
CA VAL A 49 17.03 -9.97 8.38
C VAL A 49 17.11 -11.20 7.49
N ASP A 50 17.56 -12.36 8.00
CA ASP A 50 17.60 -13.62 7.23
C ASP A 50 16.21 -14.09 6.84
N ALA A 51 15.26 -14.05 7.79
CA ALA A 51 13.87 -14.43 7.54
C ALA A 51 13.22 -13.47 6.53
N ARG A 52 13.64 -12.20 6.53
CA ARG A 52 13.20 -11.21 5.54
C ARG A 52 13.80 -11.51 4.17
N ALA A 53 15.10 -11.78 4.06
CA ALA A 53 15.78 -12.12 2.81
C ALA A 53 15.17 -13.38 2.18
N ALA A 54 14.98 -14.44 2.96
CA ALA A 54 14.32 -15.67 2.51
C ALA A 54 12.93 -15.40 1.93
N ARG A 55 12.15 -14.50 2.54
CA ARG A 55 10.79 -14.17 2.09
C ARG A 55 10.76 -13.23 0.88
N GLU A 56 11.56 -12.18 0.90
CA GLU A 56 11.46 -11.06 -0.05
C GLU A 56 12.40 -11.17 -1.26
N ILE A 57 13.40 -12.06 -1.20
CA ILE A 57 14.38 -12.29 -2.27
C ILE A 57 14.24 -13.73 -2.74
N PHE A 58 14.66 -14.70 -1.92
CA PHE A 58 14.89 -16.09 -2.38
C PHE A 58 13.63 -16.89 -2.71
N LYS A 59 12.48 -16.54 -2.13
CA LYS A 59 11.17 -17.11 -2.51
C LYS A 59 10.58 -16.54 -3.80
N ASN A 60 11.20 -15.52 -4.39
CA ASN A 60 10.72 -14.91 -5.63
C ASN A 60 10.88 -15.88 -6.82
N ASN A 61 9.96 -15.83 -7.78
CA ASN A 61 9.99 -16.62 -9.02
C ASN A 61 11.16 -16.25 -9.95
N CYS A 62 11.81 -15.10 -9.72
CA CYS A 62 13.09 -14.72 -10.34
C CYS A 62 14.12 -15.86 -10.29
N PHE A 63 14.15 -16.60 -9.19
CA PHE A 63 15.09 -17.69 -8.96
C PHE A 63 14.58 -19.08 -9.42
N ASP A 64 13.42 -19.17 -10.10
CA ASP A 64 12.87 -20.47 -10.53
C ASP A 64 13.83 -21.18 -11.48
N ARG A 65 14.35 -20.47 -12.48
CA ARG A 65 15.35 -21.00 -13.42
C ARG A 65 16.61 -21.51 -12.69
N LEU A 66 17.18 -20.69 -11.81
CA LEU A 66 18.37 -21.08 -11.05
C LEU A 66 18.09 -22.31 -10.15
N ARG A 67 16.90 -22.42 -9.55
CA ARG A 67 16.51 -23.62 -8.80
C ARG A 67 16.46 -24.86 -9.68
N ASP A 68 15.90 -24.73 -10.88
CA ASP A 68 15.78 -25.85 -11.82
C ASP A 68 17.16 -26.30 -12.33
N GLU A 69 18.04 -25.36 -12.67
CA GLU A 69 19.42 -25.62 -13.10
C GLU A 69 20.26 -26.31 -12.00
N LEU A 70 20.02 -25.99 -10.73
CA LEU A 70 20.71 -26.62 -9.59
C LEU A 70 20.12 -27.97 -9.15
N GLY A 71 19.00 -28.41 -9.74
CA GLY A 71 18.34 -29.66 -9.35
C GLY A 71 17.39 -29.55 -8.14
N GLY A 72 16.91 -28.34 -7.84
CA GLY A 72 15.81 -28.09 -6.91
C GLY A 72 16.18 -27.27 -5.67
N LYS A 73 15.20 -27.12 -4.78
CA LYS A 73 15.27 -26.21 -3.61
C LYS A 73 16.43 -26.50 -2.67
N ALA A 74 16.78 -27.77 -2.42
CA ALA A 74 17.82 -28.12 -1.47
C ALA A 74 19.21 -27.62 -1.91
N ALA A 75 19.57 -27.84 -3.18
CA ALA A 75 20.83 -27.37 -3.75
C ALA A 75 20.89 -25.84 -3.83
N PHE A 76 19.76 -25.19 -4.13
CA PHE A 76 19.65 -23.74 -4.10
C PHE A 76 19.86 -23.17 -2.69
N ASP A 77 19.22 -23.76 -1.67
CA ASP A 77 19.38 -23.31 -0.28
C ASP A 77 20.84 -23.49 0.19
N GLU A 78 21.52 -24.57 -0.23
CA GLU A 78 22.96 -24.78 0.03
C GLU A 78 23.83 -23.73 -0.65
N LEU A 79 23.54 -23.40 -1.92
CA LEU A 79 24.24 -22.34 -2.64
C LEU A 79 24.07 -20.99 -1.93
N VAL A 80 22.85 -20.64 -1.53
CA VAL A 80 22.57 -19.39 -0.80
C VAL A 80 23.32 -19.37 0.54
N ALA A 81 23.26 -20.45 1.31
CA ALA A 81 23.96 -20.54 2.60
C ALA A 81 25.49 -20.41 2.46
N ARG A 82 26.05 -20.88 1.34
CA ARG A 82 27.48 -20.80 1.06
C ARG A 82 27.92 -19.43 0.53
N ARG A 83 27.14 -18.83 -0.38
CA ARG A 83 27.55 -17.65 -1.17
C ARG A 83 26.89 -16.35 -0.73
N VAL A 84 25.97 -16.38 0.22
CA VAL A 84 25.26 -15.17 0.66
C VAL A 84 25.39 -14.98 2.16
N GLN A 85 25.85 -13.79 2.53
CA GLN A 85 25.74 -13.26 3.89
C GLN A 85 24.73 -12.11 3.91
N VAL A 86 23.76 -12.17 4.81
CA VAL A 86 22.82 -11.07 5.03
C VAL A 86 23.27 -10.27 6.25
N ILE A 87 23.33 -8.94 6.12
CA ILE A 87 23.66 -8.03 7.21
C ILE A 87 22.55 -7.02 7.41
N GLU A 88 22.30 -6.65 8.67
CA GLU A 88 21.34 -5.61 9.01
C GLU A 88 21.94 -4.23 8.78
N GLY A 89 21.25 -3.38 8.03
CA GLY A 89 21.69 -2.00 7.84
C GLY A 89 20.65 -1.11 7.16
N ASP A 90 20.78 0.20 7.34
CA ASP A 90 19.93 1.23 6.75
C ASP A 90 20.75 2.39 6.19
N VAL A 91 20.68 2.57 4.87
CA VAL A 91 21.32 3.69 4.14
C VAL A 91 20.77 5.06 4.56
N GLY A 92 19.60 5.10 5.19
CA GLY A 92 19.03 6.32 5.79
C GLY A 92 19.68 6.73 7.11
N THR A 93 20.65 5.97 7.61
CA THR A 93 21.32 6.22 8.91
C THR A 93 22.83 6.35 8.76
N ASP A 94 23.43 7.23 9.56
CA ASP A 94 24.88 7.43 9.54
C ASP A 94 25.60 6.16 10.03
N GLY A 95 26.71 5.78 9.38
CA GLY A 95 27.37 4.49 9.62
C GLY A 95 26.55 3.26 9.19
N LEU A 96 25.47 3.47 8.44
CA LEU A 96 24.56 2.45 7.91
C LEU A 96 23.86 1.59 8.97
N GLY A 97 23.92 1.97 10.26
CA GLY A 97 23.37 1.18 11.36
C GLY A 97 24.05 -0.18 11.56
N LEU A 98 25.27 -0.37 11.04
CA LEU A 98 25.99 -1.64 11.10
C LEU A 98 26.54 -1.92 12.51
N ASP A 99 26.42 -3.17 12.93
CA ASP A 99 27.18 -3.74 14.05
C ASP A 99 28.62 -4.09 13.62
N ASP A 100 29.44 -4.59 14.56
CA ASP A 100 30.84 -4.91 14.29
C ASP A 100 31.00 -6.00 13.22
N ALA A 101 30.10 -6.99 13.20
CA ALA A 101 30.10 -8.05 12.20
C ALA A 101 29.74 -7.53 10.80
N GLY A 102 28.73 -6.66 10.71
CA GLY A 102 28.32 -5.99 9.48
C GLY A 102 29.39 -5.05 8.93
N ARG A 103 30.09 -4.33 9.81
CA ARG A 103 31.26 -3.51 9.43
C ARG A 103 32.38 -4.36 8.84
N ALA A 104 32.73 -5.47 9.49
CA ALA A 104 33.75 -6.39 9.00
C ALA A 104 33.34 -7.02 7.65
N ALA A 105 32.07 -7.41 7.51
CA ALA A 105 31.54 -7.94 6.25
C ALA A 105 31.63 -6.91 5.12
N LEU A 106 31.19 -5.67 5.34
CA LEU A 106 31.27 -4.62 4.33
C LEU A 106 32.73 -4.26 3.98
N ALA A 107 33.63 -4.19 4.97
CA ALA A 107 35.04 -3.89 4.76
C ALA A 107 35.78 -4.95 3.92
N SER A 108 35.28 -6.19 3.92
CA SER A 108 35.87 -7.29 3.17
C SER A 108 35.42 -7.39 1.70
N CYS A 109 34.50 -6.52 1.26
CA CYS A 109 34.00 -6.53 -0.12
C CYS A 109 34.99 -5.85 -1.07
N ASP A 110 35.13 -6.40 -2.28
CA ASP A 110 35.87 -5.81 -3.40
C ASP A 110 35.04 -4.74 -4.13
N VAL A 111 33.73 -4.97 -4.22
CA VAL A 111 32.78 -4.16 -4.96
C VAL A 111 31.56 -3.88 -4.09
N VAL A 112 31.04 -2.65 -4.15
CA VAL A 112 29.80 -2.25 -3.50
C VAL A 112 28.83 -1.74 -4.57
N ILE A 113 27.71 -2.43 -4.75
CA ILE A 113 26.63 -2.01 -5.65
C ILE A 113 25.51 -1.36 -4.82
N HIS A 114 25.38 -0.05 -4.96
CA HIS A 114 24.36 0.73 -4.29
C HIS A 114 23.10 0.89 -5.17
N SER A 115 22.09 0.05 -4.94
CA SER A 115 20.79 0.12 -5.64
C SER A 115 19.62 0.53 -4.73
N ALA A 116 19.84 0.68 -3.42
CA ALA A 116 18.79 1.12 -2.50
C ALA A 116 18.30 2.53 -2.83
N ALA A 117 16.99 2.67 -3.07
CA ALA A 117 16.36 3.95 -3.35
C ALA A 117 14.90 3.95 -2.91
N THR A 118 14.40 5.14 -2.60
CA THR A 118 12.98 5.43 -2.48
C THR A 118 12.50 5.90 -3.86
N VAL A 119 11.85 5.00 -4.60
CA VAL A 119 11.46 5.19 -6.02
C VAL A 119 10.00 5.61 -6.22
N SER A 120 9.27 5.96 -5.15
CA SER A 120 7.87 6.37 -5.29
C SER A 120 7.78 7.89 -5.46
N PHE A 121 6.97 8.31 -6.43
CA PHE A 121 6.75 9.73 -6.75
C PHE A 121 6.01 10.50 -5.64
N ASP A 122 5.35 9.78 -4.73
CA ASP A 122 4.64 10.28 -3.55
C ASP A 122 5.42 10.00 -2.25
N SER A 123 6.74 9.89 -2.34
CA SER A 123 7.59 9.73 -1.16
C SER A 123 7.79 11.06 -0.44
N PRO A 124 7.66 11.07 0.91
CA PRO A 124 7.97 12.26 1.70
C PRO A 124 9.37 12.79 1.42
N LEU A 125 9.51 14.11 1.29
CA LEU A 125 10.77 14.75 0.92
C LEU A 125 11.91 14.43 1.89
N ASP A 126 11.65 14.39 3.20
CA ASP A 126 12.61 14.00 4.23
C ASP A 126 13.16 12.59 3.97
N LEU A 127 12.27 11.62 3.77
CA LEU A 127 12.66 10.24 3.47
C LEU A 127 13.43 10.13 2.14
N ALA A 128 12.99 10.84 1.10
CA ALA A 128 13.65 10.84 -0.20
C ALA A 128 15.08 11.41 -0.09
N VAL A 129 15.28 12.48 0.68
CA VAL A 129 16.59 13.06 0.97
C VAL A 129 17.48 12.08 1.75
N GLU A 130 16.97 11.49 2.83
CA GLU A 130 17.77 10.57 3.66
C GLU A 130 18.24 9.34 2.87
N VAL A 131 17.41 8.82 1.98
CA VAL A 131 17.73 7.59 1.23
C VAL A 131 18.45 7.90 -0.09
N ASN A 132 17.90 8.75 -0.95
CA ASN A 132 18.40 8.92 -2.32
C ASN A 132 19.59 9.89 -2.40
N LEU A 133 19.56 10.96 -1.60
CA LEU A 133 20.60 11.98 -1.59
C LEU A 133 21.74 11.56 -0.65
N MET A 134 21.40 11.30 0.62
CA MET A 134 22.40 10.99 1.64
C MET A 134 22.87 9.53 1.63
N GLY A 135 22.06 8.58 1.16
CA GLY A 135 22.40 7.15 1.14
C GLY A 135 23.72 6.83 0.44
N PRO A 136 23.95 7.27 -0.83
CA PRO A 136 25.21 7.04 -1.51
C PRO A 136 26.40 7.66 -0.75
N THR A 137 26.22 8.87 -0.24
CA THR A 137 27.26 9.59 0.54
C THR A 137 27.61 8.86 1.84
N ARG A 138 26.61 8.29 2.54
CA ARG A 138 26.82 7.52 3.77
C ARG A 138 27.58 6.23 3.54
N ILE A 139 27.33 5.56 2.42
CA ILE A 139 28.09 4.37 2.04
C ILE A 139 29.56 4.74 1.84
N ALA A 140 29.84 5.75 1.02
CA ALA A 140 31.23 6.15 0.76
C ALA A 140 31.95 6.60 2.03
N ARG A 141 31.30 7.39 2.90
CA ARG A 141 31.86 7.78 4.20
C ARG A 141 32.13 6.58 5.10
N THR A 142 31.19 5.63 5.18
CA THR A 142 31.37 4.42 5.99
C THR A 142 32.55 3.58 5.49
N LEU A 143 32.74 3.47 4.17
CA LEU A 143 33.91 2.81 3.59
C LEU A 143 35.22 3.52 3.95
N GLY A 144 35.23 4.86 3.89
CA GLY A 144 36.35 5.67 4.34
C GLY A 144 36.66 5.51 5.84
N ASP A 145 35.65 5.49 6.70
CA ASP A 145 35.79 5.25 8.15
C ASP A 145 36.33 3.85 8.45
N LEU A 146 36.03 2.86 7.59
CA LEU A 146 36.56 1.50 7.66
C LEU A 146 37.98 1.38 7.06
N GLY A 147 38.51 2.43 6.44
CA GLY A 147 39.83 2.45 5.82
C GLY A 147 39.94 1.59 4.56
N VAL A 148 38.83 1.39 3.83
CA VAL A 148 38.77 0.58 2.61
C VAL A 148 38.27 1.37 1.41
N THR A 149 38.71 0.98 0.22
CA THR A 149 38.37 1.67 -1.05
C THR A 149 37.87 0.70 -2.12
N PRO A 150 36.79 -0.07 -1.86
CA PRO A 150 36.20 -0.92 -2.89
C PRO A 150 35.62 -0.10 -4.03
N HIS A 151 35.41 -0.73 -5.19
CA HIS A 151 34.71 -0.07 -6.29
C HIS A 151 33.23 0.12 -5.95
N LEU A 152 32.79 1.37 -5.87
CA LEU A 152 31.40 1.73 -5.57
C LEU A 152 30.64 2.01 -6.87
N VAL A 153 29.71 1.12 -7.22
CA VAL A 153 28.75 1.31 -8.32
C VAL A 153 27.44 1.85 -7.76
N ALA A 154 27.17 3.14 -7.99
CA ALA A 154 25.96 3.81 -7.53
C ALA A 154 24.88 3.83 -8.64
N VAL A 155 23.71 3.25 -8.36
CA VAL A 155 22.58 3.30 -9.28
C VAL A 155 21.81 4.61 -9.09
N SER A 156 21.79 5.43 -10.13
CA SER A 156 21.06 6.69 -10.22
C SER A 156 19.88 6.56 -11.21
N THR A 157 19.63 7.57 -12.04
CA THR A 157 18.60 7.55 -13.08
C THR A 157 18.93 8.52 -14.21
N CYS A 158 18.50 8.23 -15.44
CA CYS A 158 18.57 9.17 -16.56
C CYS A 158 17.88 10.50 -16.26
N TYR A 159 16.81 10.48 -15.44
CA TYR A 159 15.99 11.65 -15.12
C TYR A 159 16.68 12.70 -14.23
N VAL A 160 17.90 12.46 -13.76
CA VAL A 160 18.74 13.54 -13.17
C VAL A 160 18.98 14.68 -14.15
N ALA A 161 18.80 14.39 -15.44
CA ALA A 161 18.66 15.33 -16.55
C ALA A 161 17.66 16.48 -16.35
N GLY A 162 16.67 16.32 -15.48
CA GLY A 162 15.56 17.26 -15.32
C GLY A 162 14.64 17.33 -16.54
N ASN A 163 13.81 18.36 -16.59
CA ASN A 163 12.84 18.59 -17.68
C ASN A 163 13.50 19.22 -18.92
N ARG A 164 14.76 18.88 -19.21
CA ARG A 164 15.46 19.39 -20.39
C ARG A 164 14.84 18.83 -21.67
N ARG A 165 15.08 19.53 -22.78
CA ARG A 165 14.70 19.10 -24.13
C ARG A 165 15.96 18.89 -24.96
N GLY A 166 16.02 17.78 -25.69
CA GLY A 166 17.16 17.41 -26.52
C GLY A 166 18.23 16.60 -25.79
N ALA A 167 19.46 16.68 -26.29
CA ALA A 167 20.53 15.75 -25.89
C ALA A 167 20.90 15.81 -24.39
N ALA A 168 21.03 14.63 -23.80
CA ALA A 168 21.45 14.39 -22.42
C ALA A 168 22.69 13.48 -22.41
N PRO A 169 23.91 14.05 -22.44
CA PRO A 169 25.14 13.26 -22.51
C PRO A 169 25.54 12.65 -21.16
N GLU A 170 26.43 11.66 -21.21
CA GLU A 170 26.98 10.92 -20.08
C GLU A 170 28.05 11.72 -19.31
N ILE A 171 27.63 12.85 -18.72
CA ILE A 171 28.48 13.78 -17.95
C ILE A 171 28.01 13.92 -16.50
N PRO A 172 28.89 14.36 -15.57
CA PRO A 172 28.49 14.73 -14.21
C PRO A 172 27.33 15.72 -14.20
N VAL A 173 26.42 15.57 -13.23
CA VAL A 173 25.19 16.38 -13.17
C VAL A 173 25.46 17.88 -13.07
N ASP A 174 26.54 18.26 -12.39
CA ASP A 174 26.96 19.64 -12.15
C ASP A 174 27.79 20.25 -13.29
N GLU A 175 28.24 19.43 -14.24
CA GLU A 175 28.82 19.89 -15.50
C GLU A 175 27.75 20.15 -16.58
N SER A 176 26.51 19.73 -16.32
CA SER A 176 25.39 20.03 -17.20
C SER A 176 25.19 21.55 -17.34
N PRO A 177 24.98 22.08 -18.56
CA PRO A 177 24.66 23.49 -18.76
C PRO A 177 23.31 23.89 -18.14
N PHE A 178 22.48 22.91 -17.79
CA PHE A 178 21.18 23.10 -17.13
C PHE A 178 21.26 22.94 -15.60
N TRP A 179 22.44 22.70 -15.03
CA TRP A 179 22.61 22.64 -13.58
C TRP A 179 22.41 24.01 -12.94
N ILE A 180 21.70 24.02 -11.82
CA ILE A 180 21.47 25.24 -11.03
C ILE A 180 22.71 25.49 -10.18
N ARG A 181 23.59 26.41 -10.62
CA ARG A 181 24.90 26.65 -9.97
C ARG A 181 24.83 26.99 -8.48
N ASP A 182 23.76 27.65 -8.04
CA ASP A 182 23.60 28.11 -6.66
C ASP A 182 22.90 27.09 -5.74
N ILE A 183 22.60 25.88 -6.23
CA ILE A 183 21.97 24.84 -5.41
C ILE A 183 23.00 24.20 -4.47
N ASP A 184 22.74 24.27 -3.17
CA ASP A 184 23.54 23.61 -2.14
C ASP A 184 22.76 22.43 -1.57
N TRP A 185 23.19 21.21 -1.90
CA TRP A 185 22.55 20.00 -1.43
C TRP A 185 22.51 19.91 0.10
N ARG A 186 23.46 20.52 0.83
CA ARG A 186 23.48 20.53 2.30
C ARG A 186 22.29 21.32 2.84
N ARG A 187 21.99 22.47 2.24
CA ARG A 187 20.82 23.29 2.58
C ARG A 187 19.51 22.59 2.23
N GLU A 188 19.46 21.84 1.14
CA GLU A 188 18.28 21.02 0.82
C GLU A 188 18.06 19.93 1.88
N VAL A 189 19.12 19.31 2.39
CA VAL A 189 19.02 18.32 3.48
C VAL A 189 18.52 18.97 4.78
N GLU A 190 19.12 20.08 5.20
CA GLU A 190 18.69 20.81 6.39
C GLU A 190 17.23 21.29 6.26
N GLY A 191 16.86 21.80 5.09
CA GLY A 191 15.51 22.25 4.77
C GLY A 191 14.49 21.11 4.86
N ALA A 192 14.79 19.95 4.29
CA ALA A 192 13.90 18.78 4.35
C ALA A 192 13.70 18.26 5.78
N ARG A 193 14.78 18.18 6.58
CA ARG A 193 14.72 17.79 8.00
C ARG A 193 13.91 18.78 8.83
N ARG A 194 14.12 20.08 8.61
CA ARG A 194 13.39 21.14 9.30
C ARG A 194 11.90 21.11 8.94
N LEU A 195 11.57 20.94 7.66
CA LEU A 195 10.19 20.84 7.20
C LEU A 195 9.44 19.69 7.88
N ARG A 196 10.10 18.55 8.11
CA ARG A 196 9.51 17.45 8.88
C ARG A 196 9.14 17.89 10.30
N ALA A 197 10.06 18.55 11.00
CA ALA A 197 9.82 19.06 12.34
C ALA A 197 8.69 20.10 12.37
N ASP A 198 8.69 21.02 11.40
CA ASP A 198 7.68 22.08 11.28
C ASP A 198 6.28 21.50 10.97
N ALA A 199 6.19 20.54 10.05
CA ALA A 199 4.93 19.84 9.75
C ALA A 199 4.42 19.02 10.95
N GLU A 200 5.32 18.35 11.67
CA GLU A 200 4.97 17.65 12.92
C GLU A 200 4.44 18.63 13.99
N ALA A 201 5.04 19.80 14.14
CA ALA A 201 4.56 20.84 15.06
C ALA A 201 3.18 21.37 14.64
N ALA A 202 3.02 21.75 13.36
CA ALA A 202 1.76 22.24 12.81
C ALA A 202 0.61 21.22 12.95
N SER A 203 0.91 19.93 12.77
CA SER A 203 -0.09 18.86 12.92
C SER A 203 -0.65 18.71 14.34
N ARG A 204 0.04 19.27 15.34
CA ARG A 204 -0.35 19.22 16.76
C ARG A 204 -0.97 20.53 17.25
N GLU A 205 -1.20 21.49 16.36
CA GLU A 205 -1.94 22.71 16.72
C GLU A 205 -3.39 22.37 17.09
N PRO A 206 -3.98 23.03 18.10
CA PRO A 206 -5.33 22.71 18.57
C PRO A 206 -6.40 22.72 17.48
N ALA A 207 -6.31 23.66 16.53
CA ALA A 207 -7.23 23.75 15.41
C ALA A 207 -7.14 22.53 14.49
N GLN A 208 -5.93 22.07 14.19
CA GLN A 208 -5.68 20.94 13.32
C GLN A 208 -6.07 19.60 13.99
N LEU A 209 -5.76 19.46 15.29
CA LEU A 209 -6.20 18.31 16.09
C LEU A 209 -7.72 18.20 16.18
N ALA A 210 -8.43 19.34 16.29
CA ALA A 210 -9.88 19.36 16.27
C ALA A 210 -10.41 18.82 14.93
N THR A 211 -9.83 19.23 13.79
CA THR A 211 -10.18 18.70 12.47
C THR A 211 -9.97 17.19 12.39
N PHE A 212 -8.82 16.66 12.81
CA PHE A 212 -8.59 15.21 12.77
C PHE A 212 -9.54 14.43 13.68
N MET A 213 -9.93 15.00 14.82
CA MET A 213 -10.90 14.39 15.71
C MET A 213 -12.31 14.40 15.11
N ASP A 214 -12.69 15.48 14.43
CA ASP A 214 -13.98 15.60 13.75
C ASP A 214 -14.06 14.65 12.55
N ASP A 215 -12.99 14.53 11.77
CA ASP A 215 -12.88 13.57 10.66
C ASP A 215 -12.94 12.12 11.19
N ALA A 216 -12.24 11.81 12.29
CA ALA A 216 -12.30 10.50 12.94
C ALA A 216 -13.72 10.17 13.42
N ARG A 217 -14.45 11.15 13.99
CA ARG A 217 -15.86 10.98 14.38
C ARG A 217 -16.79 10.84 13.19
N ALA A 218 -16.52 11.54 12.09
CA ALA A 218 -17.29 11.41 10.86
C ALA A 218 -17.15 10.01 10.24
N GLU A 219 -15.95 9.42 10.29
CA GLU A 219 -15.69 8.09 9.74
C GLU A 219 -16.14 6.96 10.68
N LEU A 220 -15.87 7.05 11.98
CA LEU A 220 -16.11 5.96 12.94
C LEU A 220 -17.40 6.13 13.76
N GLY A 221 -18.04 7.30 13.75
CA GLY A 221 -19.21 7.57 14.60
C GLY A 221 -18.89 7.46 16.10
N GLY A 222 -19.80 6.85 16.86
CA GLY A 222 -19.68 6.67 18.32
C GLY A 222 -18.77 5.50 18.75
N ALA A 223 -17.67 5.23 18.03
CA ALA A 223 -16.80 4.06 18.22
C ALA A 223 -15.97 4.03 19.53
N GLY A 224 -16.21 4.95 20.46
CA GLY A 224 -15.46 5.06 21.72
C GLY A 224 -14.16 5.87 21.60
N THR A 225 -13.64 6.33 22.73
CA THR A 225 -12.55 7.33 22.78
C THR A 225 -11.21 6.79 22.26
N PRO A 226 -10.76 5.57 22.58
CA PRO A 226 -9.47 5.05 22.11
C PRO A 226 -9.41 4.83 20.59
N LEU A 227 -10.49 4.34 19.98
CA LEU A 227 -10.54 4.15 18.53
C LEU A 227 -10.54 5.48 17.79
N LEU A 228 -11.30 6.47 18.29
CA LEU A 228 -11.25 7.84 17.77
C LEU A 228 -9.86 8.44 17.91
N ALA A 229 -9.18 8.24 19.05
CA ALA A 229 -7.81 8.71 19.26
C ALA A 229 -6.80 8.05 18.30
N SER A 230 -6.87 6.72 18.14
CA SER A 230 -5.99 5.99 17.22
C SER A 230 -6.21 6.42 15.77
N LYS A 231 -7.47 6.62 15.37
CA LYS A 231 -7.81 7.07 14.01
C LYS A 231 -7.38 8.53 13.80
N SER A 232 -7.59 9.39 14.79
CA SER A 232 -7.13 10.78 14.75
C SER A 232 -5.60 10.86 14.61
N GLU A 233 -4.85 10.03 15.33
CA GLU A 233 -3.39 9.95 15.20
C GLU A 233 -2.95 9.42 13.83
N GLN A 234 -3.67 8.44 13.28
CA GLN A 234 -3.42 7.97 11.91
C GLN A 234 -3.63 9.10 10.88
N LEU A 235 -4.75 9.82 10.96
CA LEU A 235 -5.07 10.95 10.07
C LEU A 235 -4.02 12.07 10.19
N ARG A 236 -3.54 12.35 11.41
CA ARG A 236 -2.45 13.30 11.66
C ARG A 236 -1.17 12.88 10.95
N ALA A 237 -0.77 11.61 11.09
CA ALA A 237 0.44 11.09 10.45
C ALA A 237 0.33 11.12 8.92
N ASP A 238 -0.83 10.77 8.36
CA ASP A 238 -1.12 10.84 6.92
C ASP A 238 -1.09 12.29 6.41
N TRP A 239 -1.58 13.25 7.19
CA TRP A 239 -1.49 14.67 6.88
C TRP A 239 -0.03 15.16 6.83
N VAL A 240 0.80 14.81 7.81
CA VAL A 240 2.24 15.16 7.82
C VAL A 240 2.91 14.58 6.58
N LYS A 241 2.64 13.31 6.27
CA LYS A 241 3.14 12.66 5.05
C LYS A 241 2.75 13.46 3.81
N ALA A 242 1.48 13.85 3.68
CA ALA A 242 0.99 14.60 2.54
C ALA A 242 1.68 15.97 2.38
N GLN A 243 1.91 16.71 3.47
CA GLN A 243 2.63 17.99 3.43
C GLN A 243 4.06 17.82 2.87
N LEU A 244 4.77 16.77 3.29
CA LEU A 244 6.14 16.50 2.85
C LEU A 244 6.20 16.07 1.38
N VAL A 245 5.20 15.34 0.91
CA VAL A 245 5.06 14.96 -0.50
C VAL A 245 4.83 16.21 -1.37
N GLU A 246 3.88 17.06 -0.98
CA GLU A 246 3.57 18.29 -1.71
C GLU A 246 4.76 19.26 -1.74
N ALA A 247 5.46 19.41 -0.61
CA ALA A 247 6.67 20.22 -0.58
C ALA A 247 7.78 19.66 -1.47
N GLY A 248 7.98 18.34 -1.51
CA GLY A 248 8.94 17.70 -2.40
C GLY A 248 8.60 17.91 -3.88
N ARG A 249 7.32 17.77 -4.25
CA ARG A 249 6.81 18.05 -5.60
C ARG A 249 7.03 19.50 -6.00
N ALA A 250 6.64 20.44 -5.12
CA ALA A 250 6.82 21.87 -5.35
C ALA A 250 8.29 22.26 -5.50
N ARG A 251 9.16 21.72 -4.63
CA ARG A 251 10.60 21.99 -4.67
C ARG A 251 11.24 21.47 -5.95
N ALA A 252 10.98 20.22 -6.32
CA ALA A 252 11.48 19.63 -7.56
C ALA A 252 11.04 20.42 -8.79
N ALA A 253 9.76 20.76 -8.88
CA ALA A 253 9.22 21.56 -9.98
C ALA A 253 9.87 22.95 -10.05
N SER A 254 10.10 23.62 -8.91
CA SER A 254 10.76 24.93 -8.84
C SER A 254 12.20 24.91 -9.35
N LEU A 255 12.83 23.74 -9.33
CA LEU A 255 14.22 23.53 -9.74
C LEU A 255 14.32 22.81 -11.10
N GLY A 256 13.20 22.58 -11.78
CA GLY A 256 13.18 22.01 -13.12
C GLY A 256 13.32 20.49 -13.19
N TRP A 257 13.12 19.76 -12.09
CA TRP A 257 13.01 18.29 -12.12
C TRP A 257 11.54 17.83 -12.22
N PRO A 258 11.28 16.65 -12.81
CA PRO A 258 9.92 16.13 -12.94
C PRO A 258 9.28 15.81 -11.58
N ASP A 259 10.08 15.36 -10.61
CA ASP A 259 9.64 15.06 -9.26
C ASP A 259 10.79 15.06 -8.24
N ALA A 260 10.45 14.81 -6.97
CA ALA A 260 11.39 14.73 -5.87
C ALA A 260 12.38 13.56 -5.99
N TYR A 261 12.03 12.47 -6.69
CA TYR A 261 12.92 11.32 -6.90
C TYR A 261 14.09 11.72 -7.79
N ALA A 262 13.83 12.28 -8.98
CA ALA A 262 14.84 12.74 -9.90
C ALA A 262 15.73 13.84 -9.29
N MET A 263 15.12 14.79 -8.57
CA MET A 263 15.85 15.84 -7.85
C MET A 263 16.80 15.27 -6.79
N THR A 264 16.30 14.37 -5.92
CA THR A 264 17.13 13.81 -4.84
C THR A 264 18.23 12.89 -5.36
N LYS A 265 18.02 12.19 -6.49
CA LYS A 265 19.08 11.44 -7.18
C LYS A 265 20.14 12.36 -7.78
N ALA A 266 19.75 13.45 -8.42
CA ALA A 266 20.70 14.42 -8.98
C ALA A 266 21.56 15.06 -7.88
N LEU A 267 20.94 15.52 -6.79
CA LEU A 267 21.66 16.03 -5.63
C LEU A 267 22.51 14.95 -4.94
N GLY A 268 22.06 13.70 -4.96
CA GLY A 268 22.81 12.55 -4.43
C GLY A 268 24.09 12.26 -5.22
N GLU A 269 24.06 12.37 -6.54
CA GLU A 269 25.27 12.26 -7.37
C GLU A 269 26.28 13.37 -7.04
N LYS A 270 25.80 14.62 -6.90
CA LYS A 270 26.64 15.75 -6.52
C LYS A 270 27.24 15.57 -5.12
N ALA A 271 26.42 15.15 -4.16
CA ALA A 271 26.85 14.90 -2.79
C ALA A 271 27.87 13.74 -2.73
N LEU A 272 27.64 12.65 -3.47
CA LEU A 272 28.58 11.53 -3.55
C LEU A 272 29.92 11.97 -4.15
N GLY A 273 29.90 12.71 -5.26
CA GLY A 273 31.11 13.24 -5.89
C GLY A 273 31.96 14.08 -4.94
N GLU A 274 31.33 14.91 -4.10
CA GLU A 274 32.02 15.75 -3.10
C GLU A 274 32.51 14.98 -1.86
N ASN A 275 31.89 13.85 -1.52
CA ASN A 275 32.12 13.17 -0.24
C ASN A 275 32.71 11.75 -0.38
N ARG A 276 33.03 11.30 -1.59
CA ARG A 276 33.55 9.94 -1.82
C ARG A 276 34.93 9.67 -1.23
N GLY A 277 35.70 10.72 -0.91
CA GLY A 277 37.12 10.55 -0.52
C GLY A 277 37.90 9.81 -1.61
N ASP A 278 38.69 8.82 -1.20
CA ASP A 278 39.48 7.99 -2.11
C ASP A 278 38.69 6.79 -2.69
N VAL A 279 37.41 6.62 -2.31
CA VAL A 279 36.58 5.54 -2.84
C VAL A 279 36.36 5.78 -4.34
N PRO A 280 36.72 4.82 -5.22
CA PRO A 280 36.47 4.95 -6.63
C PRO A 280 34.99 4.70 -6.95
N VAL A 281 34.39 5.57 -7.76
CA VAL A 281 32.94 5.59 -8.00
C VAL A 281 32.62 5.44 -9.49
N SER A 282 31.64 4.59 -9.80
CA SER A 282 30.92 4.60 -11.07
C SER A 282 29.43 4.79 -10.83
N VAL A 283 28.76 5.50 -11.74
CA VAL A 283 27.34 5.82 -11.67
C VAL A 283 26.64 5.19 -12.86
N VAL A 284 25.64 4.36 -12.59
CA VAL A 284 24.79 3.77 -13.63
C VAL A 284 23.43 4.47 -13.59
N ARG A 285 23.03 5.10 -14.70
CA ARG A 285 21.79 5.87 -14.83
C ARG A 285 20.80 5.11 -15.71
N PRO A 286 19.94 4.24 -15.17
CA PRO A 286 18.85 3.65 -15.95
C PRO A 286 17.71 4.63 -16.22
N ALA A 287 17.02 4.43 -17.35
CA ALA A 287 15.72 5.03 -17.66
C ALA A 287 14.56 4.27 -16.95
N ILE A 288 13.33 4.33 -17.47
CA ILE A 288 12.19 3.59 -16.88
C ILE A 288 12.43 2.10 -17.05
N ILE A 289 12.66 1.41 -15.95
CA ILE A 289 12.91 -0.03 -15.96
C ILE A 289 11.58 -0.79 -16.01
N GLU A 290 11.39 -1.59 -17.06
CA GLU A 290 10.21 -2.44 -17.23
C GLU A 290 10.60 -3.93 -17.27
N SER A 291 9.63 -4.80 -17.56
CA SER A 291 9.79 -6.25 -17.59
C SER A 291 11.03 -6.75 -18.34
N ALA A 292 11.58 -7.88 -17.93
CA ALA A 292 12.71 -8.49 -18.61
C ALA A 292 12.43 -8.80 -20.09
N TRP A 293 13.43 -8.57 -20.93
CA TRP A 293 13.40 -8.98 -22.34
C TRP A 293 13.58 -10.49 -22.46
N SER A 294 14.60 -11.04 -21.80
CA SER A 294 14.92 -12.46 -21.83
C SER A 294 15.08 -13.09 -20.44
N GLU A 295 15.67 -12.37 -19.48
CA GLU A 295 16.19 -12.97 -18.25
C GLU A 295 15.66 -12.33 -16.97
N PRO A 296 15.34 -13.08 -15.90
CA PRO A 296 15.47 -14.53 -15.74
C PRO A 296 14.45 -15.33 -16.56
N VAL A 297 13.33 -14.70 -16.92
CA VAL A 297 12.36 -15.16 -17.92
C VAL A 297 11.79 -13.94 -18.64
N PRO A 298 11.41 -14.05 -19.93
CA PRO A 298 10.75 -12.95 -20.63
C PRO A 298 9.51 -12.51 -19.87
N GLY A 299 9.36 -11.19 -19.68
CA GLY A 299 8.20 -10.63 -19.00
C GLY A 299 8.31 -10.56 -17.49
N TRP A 300 9.41 -11.07 -16.90
CA TRP A 300 9.61 -11.00 -15.47
C TRP A 300 9.63 -9.54 -15.01
N ILE A 301 8.68 -9.19 -14.13
CA ILE A 301 8.55 -7.88 -13.52
C ILE A 301 8.19 -8.04 -12.06
N ARG A 302 8.59 -7.09 -11.22
CA ARG A 302 8.25 -7.10 -9.80
C ARG A 302 7.68 -5.76 -9.37
N GLY A 303 6.42 -5.79 -8.98
CA GLY A 303 5.70 -4.61 -8.51
C GLY A 303 4.60 -4.23 -9.50
N PHE A 304 3.91 -3.14 -9.16
CA PHE A 304 2.84 -2.56 -9.98
C PHE A 304 2.87 -1.05 -9.72
N ARG A 305 3.88 -0.36 -10.26
CA ARG A 305 4.29 0.98 -9.78
C ARG A 305 4.76 1.95 -10.86
N MET A 306 5.05 1.50 -12.08
CA MET A 306 5.55 2.33 -13.17
C MET A 306 4.46 2.47 -14.25
N ALA A 307 4.64 1.93 -15.46
CA ALA A 307 3.63 2.08 -16.51
C ALA A 307 2.35 1.26 -16.27
N GLU A 308 2.42 0.18 -15.48
CA GLU A 308 1.38 -0.84 -15.40
C GLU A 308 0.03 -0.30 -14.88
N PRO A 309 -0.03 0.53 -13.81
CA PRO A 309 -1.28 1.14 -13.36
C PRO A 309 -1.97 2.02 -14.41
N VAL A 310 -1.19 2.71 -15.26
CA VAL A 310 -1.71 3.56 -16.33
C VAL A 310 -2.30 2.70 -17.45
N ILE A 311 -1.56 1.68 -17.89
CA ILE A 311 -1.97 0.72 -18.91
C ILE A 311 -3.29 0.02 -18.50
N ILE A 312 -3.39 -0.44 -17.25
CA ILE A 312 -4.62 -1.10 -16.78
C ILE A 312 -5.79 -0.12 -16.61
N SER A 313 -5.52 1.12 -16.18
CA SER A 313 -6.56 2.14 -16.08
C SER A 313 -7.13 2.50 -17.46
N TYR A 314 -6.26 2.52 -18.48
CA TYR A 314 -6.66 2.66 -19.87
C TYR A 314 -7.52 1.50 -20.35
N ALA A 315 -7.06 0.26 -20.16
CA ALA A 315 -7.77 -0.94 -20.59
C ALA A 315 -9.14 -1.09 -19.90
N ARG A 316 -9.34 -0.44 -18.75
CA ARG A 316 -10.65 -0.33 -18.05
C ARG A 316 -11.54 0.81 -18.56
N GLY A 317 -11.10 1.59 -19.55
CA GLY A 317 -11.82 2.74 -20.09
C GLY A 317 -11.85 3.95 -19.17
N LEU A 318 -10.98 4.01 -18.15
CA LEU A 318 -10.95 5.11 -17.16
C LEU A 318 -10.23 6.36 -17.68
N LEU A 319 -9.25 6.16 -18.55
CA LEU A 319 -8.47 7.24 -19.17
C LEU A 319 -8.78 7.28 -20.67
N LYS A 320 -9.50 8.33 -21.12
CA LYS A 320 -9.87 8.52 -22.53
C LYS A 320 -8.87 9.38 -23.31
N GLU A 321 -8.08 10.20 -22.62
CA GLU A 321 -7.11 11.11 -23.21
C GLU A 321 -5.76 10.90 -22.52
N PHE A 322 -4.67 10.78 -23.29
CA PHE A 322 -3.32 10.64 -22.74
C PHE A 322 -2.64 12.02 -22.63
N PRO A 323 -2.12 12.39 -21.44
CA PRO A 323 -1.41 13.65 -21.25
C PRO A 323 0.04 13.50 -21.73
N GLY A 324 0.29 13.59 -23.03
CA GLY A 324 1.63 13.48 -23.60
C GLY A 324 1.74 14.06 -25.00
N VAL A 325 2.99 14.29 -25.44
CA VAL A 325 3.31 14.69 -26.81
C VAL A 325 3.47 13.40 -27.64
N PRO A 326 2.66 13.14 -28.68
CA PRO A 326 2.73 11.90 -29.47
C PRO A 326 4.14 11.61 -30.00
N GLU A 327 4.85 12.67 -30.41
CA GLU A 327 6.20 12.62 -30.98
C GLU A 327 7.31 12.42 -29.93
N GLY A 328 6.96 12.52 -28.64
CA GLY A 328 7.86 12.33 -27.51
C GLY A 328 8.35 10.88 -27.43
N THR A 329 9.60 10.72 -26.99
CA THR A 329 10.18 9.39 -26.75
C THR A 329 9.85 8.92 -25.33
N VAL A 330 9.41 7.67 -25.20
CA VAL A 330 9.22 7.00 -23.91
C VAL A 330 10.45 6.14 -23.66
N ASP A 331 11.33 6.62 -22.80
CA ASP A 331 12.58 5.92 -22.47
C ASP A 331 12.33 4.75 -21.51
N VAL A 332 11.97 3.61 -22.10
CA VAL A 332 11.81 2.32 -21.42
C VAL A 332 13.05 1.45 -21.67
N ILE A 333 13.48 0.71 -20.65
CA ILE A 333 14.57 -0.26 -20.74
C ILE A 333 14.20 -1.55 -19.97
N PRO A 334 14.37 -2.74 -20.57
CA PRO A 334 14.20 -4.01 -19.86
C PRO A 334 15.18 -4.18 -18.69
N VAL A 335 14.70 -4.75 -17.57
CA VAL A 335 15.49 -4.90 -16.33
C VAL A 335 16.77 -5.71 -16.49
N ASP A 336 16.77 -6.72 -17.35
CA ASP A 336 17.93 -7.56 -17.63
C ASP A 336 19.06 -6.82 -18.32
N LEU A 337 18.75 -5.89 -19.23
CA LEU A 337 19.78 -5.02 -19.83
C LEU A 337 20.40 -4.08 -18.79
N VAL A 338 19.60 -3.59 -17.84
CA VAL A 338 20.09 -2.78 -16.72
C VAL A 338 20.97 -3.60 -15.77
N VAL A 339 20.58 -4.83 -15.47
CA VAL A 339 21.42 -5.75 -14.67
C VAL A 339 22.73 -6.03 -15.40
N GLY A 340 22.69 -6.33 -16.70
CA GLY A 340 23.88 -6.52 -17.53
C GLY A 340 24.83 -5.32 -17.44
N ALA A 341 24.30 -4.10 -17.60
CA ALA A 341 25.08 -2.87 -17.49
C ALA A 341 25.72 -2.69 -16.10
N ILE A 342 24.97 -2.94 -15.01
CA ILE A 342 25.51 -2.83 -13.64
C ILE A 342 26.65 -3.83 -13.41
N VAL A 343 26.46 -5.09 -13.82
CA VAL A 343 27.47 -6.14 -13.65
C VAL A 343 28.69 -5.86 -14.54
N GLY A 344 28.48 -5.41 -15.79
CA GLY A 344 29.57 -5.02 -16.69
C GLY A 344 30.38 -3.83 -16.17
N VAL A 345 29.73 -2.80 -15.64
CA VAL A 345 30.42 -1.66 -15.00
C VAL A 345 31.19 -2.10 -13.77
N ALA A 346 30.62 -2.97 -12.94
CA ALA A 346 31.30 -3.54 -11.77
C ALA A 346 32.54 -4.37 -12.16
N ALA A 347 32.46 -5.19 -13.21
CA ALA A 347 33.56 -6.00 -13.70
C ALA A 347 34.68 -5.15 -14.31
N ARG A 348 34.34 -4.19 -15.17
CA ARG A 348 35.30 -3.28 -15.82
C ARG A 348 36.05 -2.42 -14.80
N GLY A 349 35.42 -2.10 -13.67
CA GLY A 349 36.00 -1.21 -12.67
C GLY A 349 35.88 0.28 -13.06
N PRO A 350 36.53 1.17 -12.27
CA PRO A 350 36.55 2.61 -12.52
C PRO A 350 37.30 2.94 -13.81
N ALA A 351 36.69 3.74 -14.70
CA ALA A 351 37.26 4.03 -16.02
C ALA A 351 38.12 5.31 -16.08
N ASN A 352 38.00 6.20 -15.09
CA ASN A 352 38.69 7.49 -15.11
C ASN A 352 39.89 7.48 -14.16
N ASP A 353 41.09 7.68 -14.72
CA ASP A 353 42.36 7.68 -13.97
C ASP A 353 42.49 8.85 -12.99
N ASP A 354 41.76 9.95 -13.22
CA ASP A 354 41.71 11.11 -12.32
C ASP A 354 40.78 10.91 -11.11
N GLY A 355 40.14 9.73 -11.02
CA GLY A 355 39.19 9.36 -9.98
C GLY A 355 37.82 10.04 -10.11
N SER A 356 37.57 10.83 -11.15
CA SER A 356 36.25 11.40 -11.40
C SER A 356 35.22 10.27 -11.61
N PRO A 357 33.96 10.44 -11.14
CA PRO A 357 32.95 9.39 -11.32
C PRO A 357 32.75 9.05 -12.80
N ASP A 358 32.91 7.77 -13.15
CA ASP A 358 32.51 7.29 -14.46
C ASP A 358 30.98 7.14 -14.52
N ILE A 359 30.36 7.52 -15.63
CA ILE A 359 28.91 7.58 -15.77
C ILE A 359 28.52 6.76 -16.99
N THR A 360 27.60 5.83 -16.81
CA THR A 360 27.01 5.01 -17.88
C THR A 360 25.49 5.15 -17.84
N GLN A 361 24.89 5.65 -18.92
CA GLN A 361 23.43 5.73 -19.07
C GLN A 361 22.88 4.45 -19.70
N VAL A 362 21.79 3.93 -19.15
CA VAL A 362 21.09 2.74 -19.64
C VAL A 362 19.69 3.13 -20.08
N ALA A 363 19.55 3.48 -21.35
CA ALA A 363 18.33 3.97 -21.97
C ALA A 363 18.19 3.42 -23.39
N SER A 364 17.03 3.60 -24.00
CA SER A 364 16.77 3.19 -25.38
C SER A 364 16.61 4.37 -26.33
N GLY A 365 16.20 5.54 -25.86
CA GLY A 365 15.68 6.62 -26.68
C GLY A 365 16.62 7.19 -27.73
N SER A 366 17.94 7.21 -27.51
CA SER A 366 18.90 7.68 -28.52
C SER A 366 19.28 6.63 -29.55
N ALA A 367 19.17 5.34 -29.22
CA ALA A 367 19.64 4.22 -30.05
C ALA A 367 18.51 3.42 -30.71
N ASN A 368 17.38 3.28 -30.03
CA ASN A 368 16.20 2.53 -30.44
C ASN A 368 14.91 3.19 -29.87
N PRO A 369 14.47 4.34 -30.42
CA PRO A 369 13.42 5.15 -29.83
C PRO A 369 12.03 4.49 -29.90
N LEU A 370 11.35 4.38 -28.75
CA LEU A 370 9.92 4.11 -28.67
C LEU A 370 9.14 5.43 -28.54
N LYS A 371 8.30 5.76 -29.52
CA LYS A 371 7.46 6.97 -29.47
C LYS A 371 6.20 6.73 -28.64
N TYR A 372 5.70 7.77 -27.97
CA TYR A 372 4.44 7.69 -27.24
C TYR A 372 3.34 7.19 -28.16
N GLU A 373 3.20 7.75 -29.35
CA GLU A 373 2.18 7.32 -30.32
C GLU A 373 2.25 5.84 -30.66
N ARG A 374 3.47 5.32 -30.83
CA ARG A 374 3.67 3.92 -31.14
C ARG A 374 3.29 3.04 -29.95
N LEU A 375 3.66 3.43 -28.73
CA LEU A 375 3.25 2.71 -27.53
C LEU A 375 1.73 2.72 -27.36
N VAL A 376 1.06 3.86 -27.60
CA VAL A 376 -0.41 3.95 -27.57
C VAL A 376 -1.02 2.93 -28.53
N ASP A 377 -0.59 2.94 -29.78
CA ASP A 377 -1.13 2.06 -30.82
C ASP A 377 -0.93 0.58 -30.48
N LEU A 378 0.25 0.23 -29.94
CA LEU A 378 0.55 -1.13 -29.51
C LEU A 378 -0.35 -1.57 -28.34
N VAL A 379 -0.55 -0.71 -27.33
CA VAL A 379 -1.43 -1.01 -26.19
C VAL A 379 -2.89 -1.10 -26.64
N GLN A 380 -3.35 -0.16 -27.47
CA GLN A 380 -4.72 -0.12 -27.97
C GLN A 380 -5.04 -1.36 -28.81
N SER A 381 -4.18 -1.70 -29.77
CA SER A 381 -4.36 -2.88 -30.63
C SER A 381 -4.44 -4.17 -29.82
N TRP A 382 -3.53 -4.35 -28.85
CA TRP A 382 -3.51 -5.55 -28.02
C TRP A 382 -4.78 -5.70 -27.17
N PHE A 383 -5.26 -4.64 -26.50
CA PHE A 383 -6.49 -4.72 -25.71
C PHE A 383 -7.77 -4.71 -26.56
N ALA A 384 -7.72 -4.29 -27.82
CA ALA A 384 -8.84 -4.48 -28.74
C ALA A 384 -9.02 -5.98 -29.06
N GLU A 385 -7.93 -6.74 -29.17
CA GLU A 385 -7.94 -8.19 -29.35
C GLU A 385 -8.17 -8.96 -28.04
N HIS A 386 -7.67 -8.42 -26.93
CA HIS A 386 -7.72 -9.00 -25.59
C HIS A 386 -8.44 -8.07 -24.59
N PRO A 387 -9.76 -7.82 -24.77
CA PRO A 387 -10.47 -6.85 -23.95
C PRO A 387 -10.50 -7.29 -22.48
N LEU A 388 -10.40 -6.33 -21.56
CA LEU A 388 -10.69 -6.60 -20.16
C LEU A 388 -12.18 -6.80 -19.95
N TYR A 389 -12.54 -7.68 -19.02
CA TYR A 389 -13.94 -7.95 -18.70
C TYR A 389 -14.37 -7.26 -17.40
N ASP A 390 -15.59 -6.70 -17.41
CA ASP A 390 -16.21 -6.13 -16.21
C ASP A 390 -16.72 -7.21 -15.24
N ALA A 391 -17.26 -6.79 -14.09
CA ALA A 391 -17.81 -7.70 -13.09
C ALA A 391 -19.01 -8.54 -13.60
N SER A 392 -19.65 -8.10 -14.69
CA SER A 392 -20.78 -8.77 -15.35
C SER A 392 -20.32 -9.73 -16.46
N GLY A 393 -19.01 -9.78 -16.75
CA GLY A 393 -18.44 -10.57 -17.84
C GLY A 393 -18.67 -9.95 -19.22
N GLN A 394 -18.88 -8.63 -19.29
CA GLN A 394 -18.92 -7.88 -20.56
C GLN A 394 -17.53 -7.35 -20.90
N PRO A 395 -17.11 -7.42 -22.17
CA PRO A 395 -15.86 -6.82 -22.61
C PRO A 395 -15.95 -5.29 -22.50
N ILE A 396 -14.90 -4.69 -21.95
CA ILE A 396 -14.74 -3.25 -21.85
C ILE A 396 -14.17 -2.75 -23.17
N ALA A 397 -14.89 -1.85 -23.83
CA ALA A 397 -14.41 -1.20 -25.02
C ALA A 397 -13.27 -0.24 -24.65
N VAL A 398 -12.10 -0.49 -25.25
CA VAL A 398 -10.94 0.38 -25.11
C VAL A 398 -11.21 1.68 -25.85
N PRO A 399 -11.06 2.86 -25.21
CA PRO A 399 -11.30 4.14 -25.88
C PRO A 399 -10.19 4.44 -26.89
N ASP A 400 -10.55 5.07 -28.01
CA ASP A 400 -9.57 5.70 -28.90
C ASP A 400 -8.83 6.81 -28.13
N TRP A 401 -7.50 6.72 -28.06
CA TRP A 401 -6.70 7.71 -27.37
C TRP A 401 -6.53 8.97 -28.22
N GLY A 402 -7.19 10.05 -27.79
CA GLY A 402 -6.85 11.39 -28.22
C GLY A 402 -5.68 11.96 -27.39
N TYR A 403 -4.76 12.67 -28.04
CA TYR A 403 -3.74 13.45 -27.35
C TYR A 403 -4.34 14.77 -26.87
N THR A 404 -4.09 15.13 -25.61
CA THR A 404 -4.46 16.45 -25.11
C THR A 404 -3.49 16.98 -24.08
N THR A 405 -3.64 18.26 -23.74
CA THR A 405 -2.81 18.90 -22.73
C THR A 405 -3.12 18.36 -21.32
N ARG A 406 -2.08 18.09 -20.53
CA ARG A 406 -2.16 17.64 -19.13
C ARG A 406 -3.20 18.41 -18.30
N ASN A 407 -3.19 19.74 -18.40
CA ASN A 407 -4.07 20.62 -17.63
C ASN A 407 -5.56 20.36 -17.90
N ARG A 408 -5.92 19.94 -19.13
CA ARG A 408 -7.30 19.64 -19.50
C ARG A 408 -7.78 18.35 -18.87
N VAL A 409 -6.99 17.28 -18.93
CA VAL A 409 -7.32 15.98 -18.31
C VAL A 409 -7.45 16.12 -16.80
N GLN A 410 -6.47 16.77 -16.15
CA GLN A 410 -6.49 17.02 -14.72
C GLN A 410 -7.72 17.86 -14.31
N GLY A 411 -8.06 18.90 -15.08
CA GLY A 411 -9.25 19.70 -14.84
C GLY A 411 -10.57 18.94 -14.98
N GLN A 412 -10.66 17.99 -15.92
CA GLN A 412 -11.84 17.12 -16.07
C GLN A 412 -11.99 16.17 -14.87
N LEU A 413 -10.90 15.50 -14.47
CA LEU A 413 -10.89 14.58 -13.34
C LEU A 413 -11.19 15.29 -12.01
N ASN A 414 -10.65 16.50 -11.80
CA ASN A 414 -10.95 17.32 -10.62
C ASN A 414 -12.43 17.71 -10.52
N ARG A 415 -13.05 18.09 -11.65
CA ARG A 415 -14.50 18.36 -11.68
C ARG A 415 -15.33 17.13 -11.36
N ALA A 416 -14.94 15.97 -11.93
CA ALA A 416 -15.62 14.70 -11.65
C ALA A 416 -15.49 14.29 -10.18
N LYS A 417 -14.30 14.41 -9.59
CA LYS A 417 -14.03 14.16 -8.16
C LYS A 417 -14.90 15.04 -7.27
N THR A 418 -14.88 16.36 -7.50
CA THR A 418 -15.67 17.33 -6.72
C THR A 418 -17.17 17.03 -6.77
N LEU A 419 -17.69 16.61 -7.94
CA LEU A 419 -19.09 16.23 -8.09
C LEU A 419 -19.42 14.95 -7.30
N LEU A 420 -18.54 13.96 -7.32
CA LEU A 420 -18.72 12.71 -6.58
C LEU A 420 -18.67 12.94 -5.06
N GLU A 421 -17.74 13.75 -4.56
CA GLU A 421 -17.65 14.13 -3.14
C GLU A 421 -18.93 14.84 -2.65
N ARG A 422 -19.45 15.79 -3.43
CA ARG A 422 -20.73 16.45 -3.12
C ARG A 422 -21.90 15.47 -3.12
N THR A 423 -21.87 14.48 -4.02
CA THR A 423 -22.91 13.45 -4.11
C THR A 423 -22.87 12.54 -2.88
N GLU A 424 -21.69 12.13 -2.47
CA GLU A 424 -21.47 11.32 -1.27
C GLU A 424 -21.90 12.04 0.01
N ALA A 425 -21.54 13.32 0.15
CA ALA A 425 -22.00 14.15 1.27
C ALA A 425 -23.53 14.26 1.32
N ALA A 426 -24.19 14.36 0.17
CA ALA A 426 -25.66 14.37 0.09
C ALA A 426 -26.27 13.00 0.45
N ILE A 427 -25.61 11.89 0.08
CA ILE A 427 -26.04 10.52 0.45
C ILE A 427 -25.95 10.31 1.95
N ALA A 428 -24.87 10.77 2.59
CA ALA A 428 -24.64 10.61 4.02
C ALA A 428 -25.73 11.29 4.88
N LEU A 429 -26.41 12.29 4.33
CA LEU A 429 -27.54 12.98 4.97
C LEU A 429 -28.87 12.22 4.86
N LEU A 430 -28.95 11.16 4.05
CA LEU A 430 -30.17 10.36 3.86
C LEU A 430 -30.17 9.13 4.79
N PRO A 431 -31.33 8.75 5.36
CA PRO A 431 -31.42 7.58 6.24
C PRO A 431 -31.18 6.30 5.44
N LEU A 432 -29.98 5.71 5.59
CA LEU A 432 -29.50 4.52 4.88
C LEU A 432 -30.47 3.33 5.07
N ARG A 433 -31.34 3.08 4.09
CA ARG A 433 -32.17 1.87 4.02
C ARG A 433 -31.89 1.09 2.74
N GLY A 434 -31.50 -0.19 2.88
CA GLY A 434 -31.46 -1.18 1.81
C GLY A 434 -30.71 -0.72 0.54
N LYS A 435 -31.45 -0.41 -0.53
CA LYS A 435 -30.92 -0.05 -1.87
C LYS A 435 -29.99 1.19 -1.86
N GLN A 436 -30.08 2.06 -0.85
CA GLN A 436 -29.24 3.24 -0.72
C GLN A 436 -27.80 2.92 -0.32
N ALA A 437 -27.56 1.86 0.47
CA ALA A 437 -26.20 1.43 0.81
C ALA A 437 -25.44 0.94 -0.44
N ALA A 438 -26.14 0.25 -1.34
CA ALA A 438 -25.57 -0.16 -2.63
C ALA A 438 -25.25 1.04 -3.55
N TRP A 439 -26.04 2.11 -3.46
CA TRP A 439 -25.77 3.34 -4.21
C TRP A 439 -24.57 4.11 -3.63
N SER A 440 -24.49 4.22 -2.30
CA SER A 440 -23.34 4.80 -1.59
C SER A 440 -22.05 4.09 -1.96
N ALA A 441 -22.04 2.75 -1.86
CA ALA A 441 -20.88 1.94 -2.23
C ALA A 441 -20.46 2.14 -3.69
N LYS A 442 -21.43 2.34 -4.61
CA LYS A 442 -21.15 2.60 -6.03
C LYS A 442 -20.55 4.00 -6.25
N VAL A 443 -21.03 5.01 -5.53
CA VAL A 443 -20.50 6.38 -5.63
C VAL A 443 -19.09 6.44 -5.04
N GLU A 444 -18.86 5.79 -3.91
CA GLU A 444 -17.55 5.64 -3.28
C GLU A 444 -16.57 4.93 -4.23
N GLU A 445 -16.97 3.81 -4.82
CA GLU A 445 -16.17 3.08 -5.82
C GLU A 445 -15.80 3.96 -7.02
N GLN A 446 -16.73 4.76 -7.52
CA GLN A 446 -16.48 5.70 -8.63
C GLN A 446 -15.52 6.83 -8.21
N ARG A 447 -15.68 7.40 -7.01
CA ARG A 447 -14.80 8.45 -6.47
C ARG A 447 -13.38 7.94 -6.33
N ASP A 448 -13.21 6.75 -5.77
CA ASP A 448 -11.91 6.10 -5.62
C ASP A 448 -11.26 5.85 -6.98
N THR A 449 -12.07 5.43 -7.95
CA THR A 449 -11.61 5.22 -9.33
C THR A 449 -11.11 6.51 -9.98
N VAL A 450 -11.88 7.61 -9.88
CA VAL A 450 -11.49 8.92 -10.42
C VAL A 450 -10.26 9.47 -9.69
N THR A 451 -10.18 9.28 -8.37
CA THR A 451 -9.04 9.73 -7.55
C THR A 451 -7.75 9.01 -7.95
N ARG A 452 -7.82 7.69 -8.20
CA ARG A 452 -6.68 6.92 -8.72
C ARG A 452 -6.26 7.42 -10.10
N ALA A 453 -7.21 7.63 -11.01
CA ALA A 453 -6.92 8.16 -12.35
C ALA A 453 -6.25 9.54 -12.29
N LEU A 454 -6.73 10.45 -11.43
CA LEU A 454 -6.14 11.76 -11.22
C LEU A 454 -4.70 11.65 -10.69
N THR A 455 -4.49 10.80 -9.69
CA THR A 455 -3.18 10.55 -9.11
C THR A 455 -2.20 10.07 -10.19
N TYR A 456 -2.61 9.13 -11.05
CA TYR A 456 -1.76 8.66 -12.14
C TYR A 456 -1.46 9.76 -13.16
N VAL A 457 -2.45 10.55 -13.58
CA VAL A 457 -2.22 11.68 -14.51
C VAL A 457 -1.24 12.71 -13.91
N GLU A 458 -1.33 12.98 -12.61
CA GLU A 458 -0.44 13.92 -11.93
C GLU A 458 0.99 13.39 -11.81
N LEU A 459 1.14 12.11 -11.48
CA LEU A 459 2.45 11.46 -11.31
C LEU A 459 3.17 11.24 -12.64
N TYR A 460 2.49 10.64 -13.61
CA TYR A 460 3.12 10.26 -14.89
C TYR A 460 3.16 11.42 -15.90
N GLY A 461 2.29 12.41 -15.76
CA GLY A 461 2.25 13.57 -16.66
C GLY A 461 3.48 14.49 -16.60
N ALA A 462 4.38 14.31 -15.62
CA ALA A 462 5.67 15.02 -15.59
C ALA A 462 6.70 14.35 -16.51
N TYR A 463 6.67 13.02 -16.59
CA TYR A 463 7.57 12.21 -17.40
C TYR A 463 7.24 12.26 -18.89
N THR A 464 5.96 12.42 -19.23
CA THR A 464 5.50 12.65 -20.61
C THR A 464 5.86 14.02 -21.17
N ALA A 465 6.25 14.97 -20.30
CA ALA A 465 6.73 16.29 -20.69
C ALA A 465 8.26 16.38 -20.81
N CYS A 466 8.99 15.37 -20.36
CA CYS A 466 10.43 15.28 -20.52
C CYS A 466 10.76 14.84 -21.95
N GLU A 467 11.48 15.69 -22.68
CA GLU A 467 11.92 15.42 -24.07
C GLU A 467 13.45 15.27 -24.13
N ALA A 468 14.05 14.76 -23.05
CA ALA A 468 15.47 14.49 -22.97
C ALA A 468 15.80 13.24 -23.81
N ILE A 469 16.90 13.28 -24.56
CA ILE A 469 17.42 12.17 -25.35
C ILE A 469 18.72 11.72 -24.70
N TYR A 470 18.65 10.62 -23.94
CA TYR A 470 19.78 10.11 -23.16
C TYR A 470 20.79 9.40 -24.07
N GLY A 471 22.02 9.93 -24.17
CA GLY A 471 23.10 9.29 -24.92
C GLY A 471 23.58 8.01 -24.22
N VAL A 472 23.88 6.97 -25.00
CA VAL A 472 24.27 5.63 -24.50
C VAL A 472 25.60 5.16 -25.10
N ASP A 473 26.47 6.09 -25.49
CA ASP A 473 27.71 5.80 -26.21
C ASP A 473 28.64 4.91 -25.36
N ARG A 474 28.76 5.17 -24.05
CA ARG A 474 29.58 4.35 -23.14
C ARG A 474 28.96 2.98 -22.86
N LEU A 475 27.64 2.87 -22.83
CA LEU A 475 26.94 1.58 -22.72
C LEU A 475 27.23 0.69 -23.92
N LEU A 476 27.10 1.25 -25.14
CA LEU A 476 27.37 0.52 -26.38
C LEU A 476 28.85 0.15 -26.48
N ALA A 477 29.75 1.06 -26.15
CA ALA A 477 31.18 0.79 -26.13
C ALA A 477 31.55 -0.32 -25.10
N LEU A 478 30.92 -0.31 -23.93
CA LEU A 478 31.09 -1.39 -22.94
C LEU A 478 30.60 -2.72 -23.50
N HIS A 479 29.40 -2.77 -24.09
CA HIS A 479 28.86 -4.00 -24.67
C HIS A 479 29.74 -4.55 -25.81
N GLU A 480 30.22 -3.67 -26.70
CA GLU A 480 31.07 -4.03 -27.84
C GLU A 480 32.47 -4.49 -27.40
N SER A 481 32.91 -4.15 -26.19
CA SER A 481 34.16 -4.62 -25.61
C SER A 481 34.10 -6.05 -25.05
N LEU A 482 32.88 -6.59 -24.84
CA LEU A 482 32.67 -7.92 -24.28
C LEU A 482 32.90 -9.02 -25.31
N ASP A 483 33.32 -10.19 -24.83
CA ASP A 483 33.35 -11.40 -25.67
C ASP A 483 31.92 -11.89 -25.99
N PRO A 484 31.72 -12.72 -27.03
CA PRO A 484 30.39 -13.18 -27.42
C PRO A 484 29.63 -13.98 -26.34
N ALA A 485 30.34 -14.63 -25.41
CA ALA A 485 29.70 -15.38 -24.33
C ALA A 485 29.11 -14.41 -23.29
N ASP A 486 29.87 -13.38 -22.90
CA ASP A 486 29.38 -12.32 -22.01
C ASP A 486 28.35 -11.42 -22.68
N GLN A 487 28.41 -11.19 -24.00
CA GLN A 487 27.35 -10.49 -24.72
C GLN A 487 26.02 -11.25 -24.65
N GLY A 488 26.07 -12.58 -24.71
CA GLY A 488 24.89 -13.43 -24.56
C GLY A 488 24.37 -13.47 -23.12
N GLU A 489 25.26 -13.60 -22.14
CA GLU A 489 24.88 -13.74 -20.73
C GLU A 489 24.55 -12.40 -20.05
N PHE A 490 25.35 -11.36 -20.27
CA PHE A 490 25.23 -10.03 -19.64
C PHE A 490 24.89 -8.93 -20.66
N GLY A 491 24.19 -9.29 -21.74
CA GLY A 491 23.78 -8.37 -22.80
C GLY A 491 23.15 -7.08 -22.27
N MET A 492 23.54 -5.96 -22.85
CA MET A 492 23.12 -4.62 -22.41
C MET A 492 22.86 -3.66 -23.60
N ASP A 493 22.75 -4.21 -24.81
CA ASP A 493 22.49 -3.44 -26.03
C ASP A 493 20.98 -3.17 -26.20
N PRO A 494 20.50 -1.91 -26.08
CA PRO A 494 19.09 -1.58 -26.24
C PRO A 494 18.58 -1.74 -27.69
N ARG A 495 19.47 -1.86 -28.69
CA ARG A 495 19.11 -2.00 -30.11
C ARG A 495 18.47 -3.35 -30.43
N ILE A 496 18.63 -4.35 -29.55
CA ILE A 496 18.06 -5.69 -29.75
C ILE A 496 16.54 -5.75 -29.51
N VAL A 497 15.99 -4.74 -28.84
CA VAL A 497 14.58 -4.74 -28.42
C VAL A 497 13.69 -4.46 -29.63
N ASP A 498 13.00 -5.49 -30.11
CA ASP A 498 11.89 -5.33 -31.04
C ASP A 498 10.66 -4.86 -30.25
N TRP A 499 10.23 -3.60 -30.47
CA TRP A 499 9.16 -3.00 -29.69
C TRP A 499 7.78 -3.65 -29.89
N ASP A 500 7.50 -4.15 -31.09
CA ASP A 500 6.25 -4.85 -31.38
C ASP A 500 6.19 -6.15 -30.58
N HIS A 501 7.23 -6.97 -30.70
CA HIS A 501 7.35 -8.21 -29.95
C HIS A 501 7.39 -7.96 -28.43
N TYR A 502 8.22 -7.03 -27.97
CA TYR A 502 8.36 -6.73 -26.55
C TYR A 502 7.04 -6.28 -25.94
N VAL A 503 6.31 -5.35 -26.58
CA VAL A 503 5.07 -4.84 -26.00
C VAL A 503 3.95 -5.87 -26.07
N HIS A 504 3.74 -6.53 -27.22
CA HIS A 504 2.60 -7.45 -27.44
C HIS A 504 2.80 -8.83 -26.81
N GLU A 505 3.98 -9.41 -26.95
CA GLU A 505 4.22 -10.82 -26.59
C GLU A 505 4.84 -10.96 -25.19
N ILE A 506 5.49 -9.92 -24.67
CA ILE A 506 6.24 -9.99 -23.42
C ILE A 506 5.61 -9.11 -22.32
N HIS A 507 5.55 -7.80 -22.55
CA HIS A 507 5.22 -6.82 -21.51
C HIS A 507 3.73 -6.81 -21.15
N LEU A 508 2.83 -6.66 -22.14
CA LEU A 508 1.39 -6.58 -21.87
C LEU A 508 0.79 -7.86 -21.25
N PRO A 509 1.14 -9.07 -21.70
CA PRO A 509 0.73 -10.30 -21.03
C PRO A 509 1.14 -10.32 -19.55
N SER A 510 2.38 -9.91 -19.27
CA SER A 510 2.93 -9.84 -17.91
C SER A 510 2.20 -8.81 -17.05
N VAL A 511 1.85 -7.64 -17.61
CA VAL A 511 1.06 -6.59 -16.95
C VAL A 511 -0.34 -7.11 -16.59
N VAL A 512 -1.01 -7.83 -17.49
CA VAL A 512 -2.34 -8.41 -17.26
C VAL A 512 -2.29 -9.46 -16.14
N GLU A 513 -1.30 -10.36 -16.18
CA GLU A 513 -1.09 -11.38 -15.16
C GLU A 513 -0.84 -10.75 -13.78
N HIS A 514 0.09 -9.79 -13.71
CA HIS A 514 0.44 -9.10 -12.46
C HIS A 514 -0.72 -8.28 -11.90
N ALA A 515 -1.47 -7.60 -12.75
CA ALA A 515 -2.68 -6.88 -12.36
C ALA A 515 -3.83 -7.80 -11.94
N ARG A 516 -3.71 -9.11 -12.21
CA ARG A 516 -4.74 -10.13 -11.98
C ARG A 516 -6.08 -9.75 -12.62
N VAL A 517 -6.01 -9.12 -13.80
CA VAL A 517 -7.18 -8.77 -14.61
C VAL A 517 -7.44 -9.86 -15.64
N ARG A 518 -8.67 -9.94 -16.14
CA ARG A 518 -9.08 -11.02 -17.05
C ARG A 518 -9.26 -10.51 -18.46
N THR A 519 -8.68 -11.25 -19.39
CA THR A 519 -8.85 -11.11 -20.84
C THR A 519 -9.59 -12.29 -21.46
N ASP A 520 -9.95 -13.31 -20.67
CA ASP A 520 -10.79 -14.42 -21.11
C ASP A 520 -12.22 -14.23 -20.60
N GLY A 521 -13.21 -14.16 -21.49
CA GLY A 521 -14.63 -13.99 -21.16
C GLY A 521 -15.27 -15.13 -20.35
N LYS A 522 -14.46 -16.01 -19.78
CA LYS A 522 -14.88 -17.07 -18.88
C LYS A 522 -15.39 -16.43 -17.59
N LYS A 523 -16.64 -16.76 -17.21
CA LYS A 523 -17.13 -16.56 -15.85
C LYS A 523 -16.17 -17.29 -14.91
N GLY A 524 -15.28 -16.55 -14.25
CA GLY A 524 -14.30 -17.17 -13.39
C GLY A 524 -14.99 -18.03 -12.33
N ARG A 525 -14.50 -19.25 -12.17
CA ARG A 525 -14.73 -20.09 -10.98
C ARG A 525 -14.07 -19.49 -9.72
N SER A 526 -13.72 -18.21 -9.72
CA SER A 526 -13.31 -17.56 -8.47
C SER A 526 -14.56 -17.47 -7.63
N GLU A 527 -14.57 -18.21 -6.52
CA GLU A 527 -15.52 -17.98 -5.45
C GLU A 527 -15.68 -16.48 -5.23
N SER A 528 -16.92 -16.01 -5.19
CA SER A 528 -17.18 -14.61 -4.89
C SER A 528 -16.45 -14.24 -3.60
N ARG A 529 -16.05 -12.97 -3.46
CA ARG A 529 -15.48 -12.44 -2.21
C ARG A 529 -16.31 -12.88 -1.01
N SER A 530 -17.63 -12.91 -1.16
CA SER A 530 -18.58 -13.40 -0.15
C SER A 530 -18.42 -14.88 0.18
N THR A 531 -18.20 -15.78 -0.78
CA THR A 531 -17.98 -17.22 -0.50
C THR A 531 -16.64 -17.45 0.18
N ARG A 532 -15.57 -16.78 -0.27
CA ARG A 532 -14.26 -16.86 0.37
C ARG A 532 -14.28 -16.35 1.82
N LEU A 533 -14.92 -15.20 2.06
CA LEU A 533 -15.11 -14.66 3.41
C LEU A 533 -15.93 -15.61 4.28
N ARG A 534 -17.01 -16.19 3.75
CA ARG A 534 -17.82 -17.17 4.50
C ARG A 534 -16.99 -18.38 4.94
N ARG A 535 -16.12 -18.90 4.07
CA ARG A 535 -15.23 -20.02 4.41
C ARG A 535 -14.25 -19.65 5.51
N GLN A 536 -13.59 -18.49 5.40
CA GLN A 536 -12.62 -18.01 6.38
C GLN A 536 -13.24 -17.77 7.77
N VAL A 537 -14.50 -17.35 7.78
CA VAL A 537 -15.24 -17.05 9.00
C VAL A 537 -15.77 -18.33 9.67
N LEU A 538 -16.16 -19.33 8.89
CA LEU A 538 -16.58 -20.64 9.39
C LEU A 538 -15.43 -21.66 9.41
N ASP A 539 -14.19 -21.18 9.49
CA ASP A 539 -13.02 -22.06 9.57
C ASP A 539 -13.01 -22.79 10.92
N PRO A 540 -12.92 -24.13 10.97
CA PRO A 540 -12.92 -24.88 12.23
C PRO A 540 -11.81 -24.50 13.22
N GLN A 541 -10.77 -23.79 12.78
CA GLN A 541 -9.72 -23.26 13.67
C GLN A 541 -10.17 -22.05 14.49
N ARG A 542 -11.29 -21.41 14.11
CA ARG A 542 -11.84 -20.29 14.88
C ARG A 542 -12.38 -20.76 16.22
N GLN A 543 -12.15 -19.97 17.24
CA GLN A 543 -12.49 -20.35 18.62
C GLN A 543 -13.80 -19.70 19.07
N LEU A 544 -14.09 -18.48 18.61
CA LEU A 544 -15.16 -17.62 19.12
C LEU A 544 -15.93 -16.94 17.99
N ALA A 545 -17.25 -16.86 18.12
CA ALA A 545 -18.12 -16.05 17.28
C ALA A 545 -19.04 -15.16 18.14
N ALA A 546 -18.76 -13.86 18.13
CA ALA A 546 -19.53 -12.84 18.84
C ALA A 546 -20.59 -12.22 17.92
N PHE A 547 -21.81 -12.03 18.43
CA PHE A 547 -22.93 -11.44 17.70
C PHE A 547 -23.51 -10.27 18.47
N ASP A 548 -23.87 -9.20 17.76
CA ASP A 548 -24.81 -8.20 18.28
C ASP A 548 -26.27 -8.64 18.04
N LEU A 549 -27.20 -8.04 18.77
CA LEU A 549 -28.63 -8.28 18.65
C LEU A 549 -29.29 -7.34 17.63
N GLU A 550 -29.18 -6.03 17.89
CA GLU A 550 -29.93 -5.00 17.17
C GLU A 550 -29.36 -4.81 15.77
N ASN A 551 -30.25 -4.81 14.78
CA ASN A 551 -29.97 -4.81 13.34
C ASN A 551 -28.99 -5.89 12.83
N THR A 552 -28.53 -6.80 13.69
CA THR A 552 -27.67 -7.94 13.35
C THR A 552 -28.47 -9.24 13.35
N LEU A 553 -29.15 -9.57 14.45
CA LEU A 553 -30.02 -10.74 14.56
C LEU A 553 -31.50 -10.37 14.35
N ILE A 554 -31.90 -9.18 14.78
CA ILE A 554 -33.28 -8.69 14.72
C ILE A 554 -33.30 -7.24 14.24
N ALA A 555 -34.21 -6.92 13.30
CA ALA A 555 -34.48 -5.56 12.83
C ALA A 555 -35.27 -4.74 13.87
N SER A 556 -34.67 -4.49 15.04
CA SER A 556 -35.27 -3.76 16.17
C SER A 556 -34.24 -2.90 16.87
N ASN A 557 -34.70 -2.08 17.82
CA ASN A 557 -33.86 -1.29 18.71
C ASN A 557 -34.45 -1.24 20.14
N VAL A 558 -33.65 -0.75 21.09
CA VAL A 558 -34.00 -0.70 22.52
C VAL A 558 -35.27 0.12 22.77
N VAL A 559 -35.52 1.15 21.96
CA VAL A 559 -36.70 2.02 22.06
C VAL A 559 -37.96 1.26 21.67
N THR A 560 -37.88 0.42 20.64
CA THR A 560 -38.99 -0.42 20.19
C THR A 560 -39.33 -1.47 21.24
N SER A 561 -38.32 -2.11 21.83
CA SER A 561 -38.50 -3.08 22.91
C SER A 561 -39.16 -2.44 24.13
N TYR A 562 -38.68 -1.25 24.54
CA TYR A 562 -39.32 -0.49 25.62
C TYR A 562 -40.76 -0.09 25.29
N ALA A 563 -41.02 0.45 24.10
CA ALA A 563 -42.36 0.89 23.70
C ALA A 563 -43.36 -0.28 23.71
N TRP A 564 -42.93 -1.48 23.30
CA TRP A 564 -43.77 -2.67 23.37
C TRP A 564 -44.07 -3.05 24.82
N LEU A 565 -43.05 -3.16 25.67
CA LEU A 565 -43.20 -3.56 27.08
C LEU A 565 -44.05 -2.54 27.87
N ALA A 566 -43.72 -1.25 27.75
CA ALA A 566 -44.43 -0.18 28.43
C ALA A 566 -45.88 -0.04 27.96
N SER A 567 -46.18 -0.36 26.70
CA SER A 567 -47.54 -0.25 26.16
C SER A 567 -48.40 -1.51 26.38
N ARG A 568 -47.81 -2.68 26.64
CA ARG A 568 -48.52 -3.98 26.64
C ARG A 568 -49.80 -3.99 27.47
N ARG A 569 -49.78 -3.36 28.65
CA ARG A 569 -50.86 -3.36 29.64
C ARG A 569 -51.55 -1.99 29.79
N LEU A 570 -51.25 -1.05 28.91
CA LEU A 570 -51.94 0.25 28.84
C LEU A 570 -53.22 0.18 28.02
N ASP A 571 -54.19 1.03 28.36
CA ASP A 571 -55.37 1.28 27.55
C ASP A 571 -55.04 2.10 26.29
N ARG A 572 -56.03 2.38 25.43
CA ARG A 572 -55.78 3.07 24.16
C ARG A 572 -55.32 4.51 24.35
N ASP A 573 -55.84 5.19 25.37
CA ASP A 573 -55.57 6.61 25.59
C ASP A 573 -54.18 6.81 26.18
N ASP A 574 -53.76 5.96 27.10
CA ASP A 574 -52.41 5.99 27.68
C ASP A 574 -51.33 5.50 26.70
N LYS A 575 -51.67 4.58 25.80
CA LYS A 575 -50.82 4.23 24.64
C LYS A 575 -50.55 5.42 23.73
N ALA A 576 -51.59 6.22 23.44
CA ALA A 576 -51.45 7.41 22.62
C ALA A 576 -50.57 8.45 23.30
N LYS A 577 -50.75 8.68 24.62
CA LYS A 577 -49.90 9.58 25.42
C LYS A 577 -48.43 9.14 25.41
N LEU A 578 -48.14 7.86 25.67
CA LEU A 578 -46.79 7.31 25.65
C LEU A 578 -46.13 7.49 24.27
N THR A 579 -46.88 7.25 23.20
CA THR A 579 -46.38 7.40 21.82
C THR A 579 -46.02 8.86 21.51
N VAL A 580 -46.90 9.81 21.87
CA VAL A 580 -46.64 11.25 21.68
C VAL A 580 -45.44 11.70 22.51
N GLN A 581 -45.29 11.20 23.74
CA GLN A 581 -44.14 11.50 24.59
C GLN A 581 -42.83 11.00 23.95
N LEU A 582 -42.77 9.74 23.52
CA LEU A 582 -41.58 9.17 22.88
C LEU A 582 -41.21 9.93 21.59
N LEU A 583 -42.20 10.33 20.78
CA LEU A 583 -41.97 11.13 19.58
C LEU A 583 -41.41 12.52 19.90
N ARG A 584 -41.88 13.15 20.98
CA ARG A 584 -41.39 14.46 21.43
C ARG A 584 -39.94 14.37 21.94
N GLU A 585 -39.59 13.27 22.60
CA GLU A 585 -38.25 13.04 23.16
C GLU A 585 -37.24 12.51 22.12
N ALA A 586 -37.72 11.93 21.01
CA ALA A 586 -36.89 11.25 20.00
C ALA A 586 -35.70 12.09 19.48
N PRO A 587 -35.82 13.41 19.16
CA PRO A 587 -34.67 14.20 18.71
C PRO A 587 -33.57 14.32 19.78
N GLY A 588 -33.96 14.45 21.05
CA GLY A 588 -33.02 14.52 22.18
C GLY A 588 -32.31 13.18 22.40
N LEU A 589 -33.07 12.08 22.33
CA LEU A 589 -32.54 10.72 22.43
C LEU A 589 -31.56 10.41 21.30
N LEU A 590 -31.89 10.75 20.05
CA LEU A 590 -30.98 10.56 18.91
C LEU A 590 -29.69 11.40 19.02
N ARG A 591 -29.80 12.62 19.56
CA ARG A 591 -28.63 13.47 19.78
C ARG A 591 -27.72 12.88 20.86
N MET A 592 -28.28 12.37 21.96
CA MET A 592 -27.53 11.69 23.00
C MET A 592 -26.88 10.41 22.47
N ASP A 593 -27.62 9.60 21.72
CA ASP A 593 -27.14 8.34 21.14
C ASP A 593 -25.93 8.53 20.22
N ARG A 594 -25.96 9.58 19.39
CA ARG A 594 -24.82 9.95 18.53
C ARG A 594 -23.62 10.50 19.29
N ALA A 595 -23.83 11.09 20.46
CA ALA A 595 -22.75 11.63 21.27
C ALA A 595 -22.09 10.54 22.12
N ASP A 596 -22.91 9.75 22.83
CA ASP A 596 -22.48 8.62 23.64
C ASP A 596 -23.65 7.62 23.82
N ARG A 597 -23.49 6.42 23.25
CA ARG A 597 -24.48 5.34 23.31
C ARG A 597 -24.71 4.86 24.75
N SER A 598 -23.67 4.83 25.59
CA SER A 598 -23.75 4.36 26.97
C SER A 598 -24.58 5.31 27.83
N ASP A 599 -24.36 6.62 27.68
CA ASP A 599 -25.16 7.65 28.36
C ASP A 599 -26.61 7.65 27.90
N PHE A 600 -26.84 7.43 26.60
CA PHE A 600 -28.18 7.21 26.08
C PHE A 600 -28.85 6.03 26.79
N LEU A 601 -28.23 4.86 26.85
CA LEU A 601 -28.82 3.68 27.50
C LEU A 601 -29.06 3.90 29.00
N ARG A 602 -28.10 4.52 29.72
CA ARG A 602 -28.25 4.86 31.14
C ARG A 602 -29.46 5.74 31.41
N SER A 603 -29.63 6.80 30.61
CA SER A 603 -30.78 7.70 30.71
C SER A 603 -32.07 7.04 30.24
N PHE A 604 -32.00 6.21 29.20
CA PHE A 604 -33.15 5.54 28.61
C PHE A 604 -33.73 4.49 29.56
N TYR A 605 -32.89 3.63 30.14
CA TYR A 605 -33.32 2.52 31.00
C TYR A 605 -33.76 2.93 32.41
N ARG A 606 -33.49 4.16 32.86
CA ARG A 606 -34.14 4.72 34.06
C ARG A 606 -35.67 4.67 34.01
N ARG A 607 -36.26 4.61 32.82
CA ARG A 607 -37.71 4.47 32.64
C ARG A 607 -38.30 3.17 33.18
N TYR A 608 -37.47 2.17 33.48
CA TYR A 608 -37.91 0.93 34.14
C TYR A 608 -37.98 1.06 35.67
N GLU A 609 -37.64 2.21 36.26
CA GLU A 609 -37.73 2.44 37.70
C GLU A 609 -39.14 2.14 38.23
N GLY A 610 -39.20 1.33 39.30
CA GLY A 610 -40.43 0.90 39.94
C GLY A 610 -41.17 -0.23 39.20
N ALA A 611 -40.70 -0.71 38.06
CA ALA A 611 -41.35 -1.80 37.34
C ALA A 611 -41.14 -3.16 38.05
N PRO A 612 -42.18 -4.01 38.18
CA PRO A 612 -42.04 -5.35 38.78
C PRO A 612 -41.18 -6.29 37.92
N VAL A 613 -40.19 -6.94 38.54
CA VAL A 613 -39.22 -7.79 37.83
C VAL A 613 -39.90 -8.99 37.16
N GLU A 614 -40.69 -9.76 37.91
CA GLU A 614 -41.33 -10.98 37.40
C GLU A 614 -42.30 -10.69 36.24
N GLN A 615 -43.05 -9.59 36.34
CA GLN A 615 -43.96 -9.18 35.27
C GLN A 615 -43.21 -8.85 33.97
N LEU A 616 -42.10 -8.12 34.05
CA LEU A 616 -41.32 -7.76 32.87
C LEU A 616 -40.63 -8.97 32.23
N ARG A 617 -40.23 -9.97 33.01
CA ARG A 617 -39.70 -11.24 32.50
C ARG A 617 -40.75 -12.04 31.73
N GLU A 618 -41.98 -12.10 32.23
CA GLU A 618 -43.09 -12.74 31.52
C GLU A 618 -43.43 -12.00 30.22
N ASP A 619 -43.58 -10.67 30.29
CA ASP A 619 -43.93 -9.84 29.14
C ASP A 619 -42.80 -9.85 28.07
N SER A 620 -41.53 -9.93 28.47
CA SER A 620 -40.40 -9.97 27.53
C SER A 620 -40.30 -11.27 26.73
N ALA A 621 -40.65 -12.42 27.32
CA ALA A 621 -40.69 -13.70 26.62
C ALA A 621 -41.72 -13.69 25.47
N GLU A 622 -42.89 -13.10 25.69
CA GLU A 622 -43.92 -12.91 24.66
C GLU A 622 -43.43 -11.93 23.57
N MET A 623 -42.88 -10.78 23.98
CA MET A 623 -42.33 -9.78 23.07
C MET A 623 -41.28 -10.39 22.13
N LEU A 624 -40.30 -11.09 22.70
CA LEU A 624 -39.19 -11.63 21.92
C LEU A 624 -39.66 -12.71 20.95
N SER A 625 -40.64 -13.53 21.35
CA SER A 625 -41.28 -14.49 20.44
C SER A 625 -41.88 -13.79 19.22
N GLN A 626 -42.60 -12.66 19.42
CA GLN A 626 -43.14 -11.87 18.31
C GLN A 626 -42.04 -11.22 17.46
N LEU A 627 -40.99 -10.66 18.09
CA LEU A 627 -39.88 -10.03 17.40
C LEU A 627 -39.08 -11.03 16.56
N ILE A 628 -38.82 -12.23 17.07
CA ILE A 628 -38.16 -13.30 16.32
C ILE A 628 -39.00 -13.68 15.09
N LEU A 629 -40.31 -13.85 15.25
CA LEU A 629 -41.21 -14.25 14.16
C LEU A 629 -41.34 -13.18 13.06
N THR A 630 -41.36 -11.91 13.45
CA THR A 630 -41.71 -10.81 12.54
C THR A 630 -40.52 -9.98 12.06
N LYS A 631 -39.41 -9.99 12.80
CA LYS A 631 -38.27 -9.08 12.60
C LYS A 631 -36.90 -9.73 12.67
N SER A 632 -36.78 -11.04 12.90
CA SER A 632 -35.46 -11.69 12.83
C SER A 632 -34.89 -11.68 11.41
N PHE A 633 -33.56 -11.68 11.31
CA PHE A 633 -32.86 -11.96 10.07
C PHE A 633 -32.58 -13.47 9.98
N PRO A 634 -33.29 -14.24 9.13
CA PRO A 634 -33.12 -15.69 9.09
C PRO A 634 -31.71 -16.13 8.68
N ALA A 635 -30.99 -15.29 7.92
CA ALA A 635 -29.59 -15.53 7.59
C ALA A 635 -28.67 -15.43 8.82
N ALA A 636 -28.91 -14.48 9.72
CA ALA A 636 -28.10 -14.29 10.92
C ALA A 636 -28.31 -15.44 11.93
N ILE A 637 -29.56 -15.85 12.16
CA ILE A 637 -29.87 -17.00 13.02
C ILE A 637 -29.25 -18.30 12.47
N ARG A 638 -29.28 -18.50 11.15
CA ARG A 638 -28.57 -19.63 10.51
C ARG A 638 -27.07 -19.53 10.74
N ARG A 639 -26.48 -18.34 10.68
CA ARG A 639 -25.05 -18.14 10.91
C ARG A 639 -24.62 -18.52 12.33
N VAL A 640 -25.40 -18.15 13.34
CA VAL A 640 -25.15 -18.59 14.73
C VAL A 640 -25.10 -20.13 14.79
N ARG A 641 -26.07 -20.82 14.18
CA ARG A 641 -26.11 -22.28 14.14
C ARG A 641 -24.94 -22.91 13.37
N GLU A 642 -24.52 -22.30 12.26
CA GLU A 642 -23.35 -22.74 11.49
C GLU A 642 -22.07 -22.69 12.34
N HIS A 643 -21.87 -21.63 13.13
CA HIS A 643 -20.74 -21.52 14.06
C HIS A 643 -20.78 -22.58 15.15
N ARG A 644 -21.95 -22.81 15.77
CA ARG A 644 -22.12 -23.87 16.77
C ARG A 644 -21.83 -25.25 16.18
N ALA A 645 -22.30 -25.52 14.97
CA ALA A 645 -22.04 -26.78 14.27
C ALA A 645 -20.56 -26.98 13.91
N ALA A 646 -19.83 -25.89 13.68
CA ALA A 646 -18.38 -25.90 13.47
C ALA A 646 -17.57 -26.01 14.78
N GLY A 647 -18.22 -26.00 15.94
CA GLY A 647 -17.58 -26.12 17.25
C GLY A 647 -17.09 -24.79 17.84
N HIS A 648 -17.42 -23.65 17.22
CA HIS A 648 -17.00 -22.35 17.73
C HIS A 648 -17.90 -21.97 18.90
N ARG A 649 -17.32 -21.37 19.95
CA ARG A 649 -18.11 -20.81 21.05
C ARG A 649 -18.86 -19.59 20.56
N THR A 650 -20.16 -19.53 20.80
CA THR A 650 -21.04 -18.45 20.34
C THR A 650 -21.46 -17.56 21.50
N VAL A 651 -21.26 -16.24 21.34
CA VAL A 651 -21.58 -15.25 22.38
C VAL A 651 -22.46 -14.15 21.81
N LEU A 652 -23.52 -13.80 22.53
CA LEU A 652 -24.32 -12.60 22.23
C LEU A 652 -23.82 -11.45 23.10
N ILE A 653 -23.41 -10.33 22.51
CA ILE A 653 -22.98 -9.13 23.23
C ILE A 653 -23.84 -7.96 22.81
N THR A 654 -24.61 -7.39 23.74
CA THR A 654 -25.64 -6.41 23.38
C THR A 654 -25.93 -5.40 24.49
N GLY A 655 -26.20 -4.17 24.10
CA GLY A 655 -26.65 -3.13 25.04
C GLY A 655 -28.08 -3.34 25.54
N ALA A 656 -28.82 -4.32 25.00
CA ALA A 656 -30.16 -4.68 25.48
C ALA A 656 -30.13 -5.25 26.90
N LEU A 657 -31.24 -5.13 27.61
CA LEU A 657 -31.39 -5.62 28.98
C LEU A 657 -31.46 -7.15 29.02
N ASP A 658 -30.85 -7.74 30.05
CA ASP A 658 -30.78 -9.17 30.34
C ASP A 658 -32.12 -9.90 30.19
N PHE A 659 -33.20 -9.38 30.77
CA PHE A 659 -34.53 -9.99 30.68
C PHE A 659 -35.13 -9.92 29.26
N VAL A 660 -34.67 -9.01 28.40
CA VAL A 660 -35.11 -8.94 26.99
C VAL A 660 -34.45 -10.04 26.15
N VAL A 661 -33.22 -10.40 26.49
CA VAL A 661 -32.41 -11.34 25.69
C VAL A 661 -32.34 -12.73 26.27
N GLU A 662 -32.78 -12.92 27.51
CA GLU A 662 -32.84 -14.20 28.20
C GLU A 662 -33.50 -15.34 27.38
N PRO A 663 -34.60 -15.12 26.63
CA PRO A 663 -35.17 -16.18 25.80
C PRO A 663 -34.28 -16.61 24.61
N LEU A 664 -33.21 -15.88 24.29
CA LEU A 664 -32.21 -16.26 23.29
C LEU A 664 -31.11 -17.18 23.85
N LYS A 665 -31.06 -17.42 25.17
CA LYS A 665 -30.08 -18.33 25.80
C LYS A 665 -29.88 -19.65 25.05
N PRO A 666 -30.92 -20.34 24.53
CA PRO A 666 -30.71 -21.60 23.80
C PRO A 666 -29.94 -21.48 22.48
N LEU A 667 -29.75 -20.27 21.93
CA LEU A 667 -29.02 -20.04 20.68
C LEU A 667 -27.54 -19.73 20.89
N PHE A 668 -27.12 -19.37 22.09
CA PHE A 668 -25.76 -18.94 22.42
C PHE A 668 -25.20 -19.76 23.58
N ASP A 669 -23.89 -19.83 23.69
CA ASP A 669 -23.26 -20.45 24.88
C ASP A 669 -23.31 -19.46 26.05
N ASP A 670 -23.09 -18.19 25.75
CA ASP A 670 -23.03 -17.12 26.73
C ASP A 670 -23.68 -15.82 26.20
N ILE A 671 -24.27 -15.02 27.10
CA ILE A 671 -24.86 -13.72 26.77
C ILE A 671 -24.28 -12.66 27.70
N VAL A 672 -23.68 -11.64 27.10
CA VAL A 672 -23.20 -10.42 27.76
C VAL A 672 -24.19 -9.30 27.43
N SER A 673 -24.87 -8.79 28.46
CA SER A 673 -25.98 -7.84 28.30
C SER A 673 -25.98 -6.78 29.39
N ALA A 674 -26.77 -5.72 29.18
CA ALA A 674 -27.00 -4.72 30.22
C ALA A 674 -27.93 -5.27 31.32
N SER A 675 -27.73 -4.86 32.56
CA SER A 675 -28.58 -5.25 33.70
C SER A 675 -28.96 -4.05 34.56
N LEU A 676 -30.12 -4.14 35.21
CA LEU A 676 -30.63 -3.13 36.13
C LEU A 676 -30.57 -3.64 37.57
N ALA A 677 -30.25 -2.76 38.51
CA ALA A 677 -30.30 -3.03 39.93
C ALA A 677 -31.74 -3.28 40.38
N VAL A 678 -31.91 -4.29 41.25
CA VAL A 678 -33.20 -4.71 41.80
C VAL A 678 -33.23 -4.38 43.28
N GLY A 679 -34.33 -3.76 43.73
CA GLY A 679 -34.57 -3.48 45.13
C GLY A 679 -35.10 -4.70 45.89
N ASP A 680 -35.03 -4.66 47.22
CA ASP A 680 -35.51 -5.74 48.09
C ASP A 680 -37.01 -6.03 47.95
N ASP A 681 -37.77 -5.13 47.32
CA ASP A 681 -39.20 -5.24 47.03
C ASP A 681 -39.51 -5.95 45.69
N GLY A 682 -38.48 -6.45 44.99
CA GLY A 682 -38.64 -7.13 43.70
C GLY A 682 -38.97 -6.19 42.53
N ARG A 683 -38.61 -4.89 42.64
CA ARG A 683 -38.78 -3.89 41.58
C ARG A 683 -37.43 -3.35 41.11
N TYR A 684 -37.37 -2.90 39.86
CA TYR A 684 -36.15 -2.26 39.33
C TYR A 684 -35.94 -0.87 39.92
N LEU A 685 -34.69 -0.56 40.27
CA LEU A 685 -34.29 0.75 40.81
C LEU A 685 -33.97 1.79 39.71
N GLY A 686 -34.05 1.39 38.44
CA GLY A 686 -33.71 2.25 37.29
C GLY A 686 -32.22 2.55 37.12
N GLN A 687 -31.36 2.06 38.03
CA GLN A 687 -29.91 2.18 37.97
C GLN A 687 -29.32 0.94 37.32
N MET A 688 -28.29 1.11 36.48
CA MET A 688 -27.58 -0.03 35.88
C MET A 688 -26.58 -0.60 36.88
N VAL A 689 -26.41 -1.92 36.89
CA VAL A 689 -25.42 -2.59 37.76
C VAL A 689 -24.01 -2.30 37.22
N ASP A 690 -23.84 -2.46 35.91
CA ASP A 690 -22.56 -2.28 35.21
C ASP A 690 -22.70 -1.30 34.03
N VAL A 691 -21.56 -0.94 33.44
CA VAL A 691 -21.54 -0.20 32.17
C VAL A 691 -22.17 -1.09 31.08
N PRO A 692 -23.19 -0.62 30.33
CA PRO A 692 -23.76 -1.42 29.25
C PRO A 692 -22.68 -1.77 28.21
N PRO A 693 -22.69 -2.95 27.59
CA PRO A 693 -21.70 -3.36 26.60
C PRO A 693 -21.99 -2.71 25.23
N THR A 694 -21.59 -1.45 25.10
CA THR A 694 -21.75 -0.58 23.92
C THR A 694 -20.46 0.13 23.57
N GLY A 695 -20.15 0.26 22.27
CA GLY A 695 -18.89 0.87 21.85
C GLY A 695 -17.68 0.18 22.48
N GLU A 696 -16.88 0.92 23.24
CA GLU A 696 -15.65 0.43 23.89
C GLU A 696 -15.88 -0.63 24.97
N SER A 697 -16.92 -0.50 25.80
CA SER A 697 -17.21 -1.48 26.85
C SER A 697 -17.62 -2.84 26.27
N ARG A 698 -18.14 -2.85 25.03
CA ARG A 698 -18.40 -4.09 24.27
C ARG A 698 -17.09 -4.81 23.93
N ALA A 699 -16.08 -4.08 23.46
CA ALA A 699 -14.76 -4.64 23.17
C ALA A 699 -14.08 -5.12 24.46
N SER A 700 -14.12 -4.32 25.52
CA SER A 700 -13.57 -4.69 26.84
C SER A 700 -14.23 -5.96 27.38
N ALA A 701 -15.55 -6.06 27.33
CA ALA A 701 -16.26 -7.26 27.74
C ALA A 701 -15.89 -8.49 26.90
N LEU A 702 -15.58 -8.32 25.61
CA LEU A 702 -15.08 -9.40 24.76
C LEU A 702 -13.64 -9.80 25.12
N PHE A 703 -12.76 -8.85 25.46
CA PHE A 703 -11.41 -9.13 25.98
C PHE A 703 -11.45 -9.89 27.30
N ASP A 704 -12.25 -9.42 28.26
CA ASP A 704 -12.40 -10.06 29.57
C ASP A 704 -13.00 -11.46 29.42
N TYR A 705 -14.00 -11.60 28.54
CA TYR A 705 -14.59 -12.89 28.24
C TYR A 705 -13.60 -13.86 27.60
N ALA A 706 -12.79 -13.40 26.65
CA ALA A 706 -11.78 -14.22 25.99
C ALA A 706 -10.68 -14.66 26.98
N ALA A 707 -10.21 -13.74 27.82
CA ALA A 707 -9.23 -14.04 28.87
C ALA A 707 -9.77 -15.04 29.89
N ALA A 708 -11.03 -14.90 30.32
CA ALA A 708 -11.68 -15.82 31.26
C ALA A 708 -11.86 -17.24 30.71
N HIS A 709 -11.86 -17.39 29.37
CA HIS A 709 -12.10 -18.65 28.68
C HIS A 709 -10.89 -19.19 27.91
N ASP A 710 -9.70 -18.57 28.08
CA ASP A 710 -8.47 -18.91 27.37
C ASP A 710 -8.63 -18.95 25.84
N LEU A 711 -9.32 -17.93 25.30
CA LEU A 711 -9.62 -17.78 23.87
C LEU A 711 -8.69 -16.74 23.23
N ASP A 712 -8.16 -17.05 22.05
CA ASP A 712 -7.40 -16.11 21.24
C ASP A 712 -8.35 -15.27 20.36
N LEU A 713 -8.36 -13.95 20.58
CA LEU A 713 -9.18 -13.02 19.79
C LEU A 713 -8.71 -12.88 18.34
N ALA A 714 -7.45 -13.24 18.01
CA ALA A 714 -7.01 -13.33 16.62
C ALA A 714 -7.77 -14.43 15.85
N GLU A 715 -8.33 -15.40 16.57
CA GLU A 715 -9.14 -16.50 16.06
C GLU A 715 -10.65 -16.32 16.33
N ALA A 716 -11.07 -15.09 16.66
CA ALA A 716 -12.47 -14.73 16.85
C ALA A 716 -13.10 -14.09 15.61
N VAL A 717 -14.43 -14.20 15.51
CA VAL A 717 -15.26 -13.56 14.48
C VAL A 717 -16.31 -12.71 15.18
N ALA A 718 -16.51 -11.48 14.73
CA ALA A 718 -17.56 -10.60 15.22
C ALA A 718 -18.59 -10.25 14.12
N TYR A 719 -19.86 -10.21 14.50
CA TYR A 719 -20.98 -9.78 13.67
C TYR A 719 -21.69 -8.59 14.32
N ALA A 720 -21.68 -7.44 13.66
CA ALA A 720 -22.34 -6.22 14.10
C ALA A 720 -22.90 -5.42 12.91
N ASP A 721 -23.80 -4.49 13.19
CA ASP A 721 -24.39 -3.53 12.24
C ASP A 721 -23.61 -2.20 12.16
N SER A 722 -22.60 -2.05 13.02
CA SER A 722 -21.73 -0.87 13.19
C SER A 722 -20.33 -1.08 12.62
#